data_AF-A0AA85B8F6-F1
#
_entry.id   AF-A0AA85B8F6-F1
#
_cell.length_a   1.000
_cell.length_b   1.000
_cell.length_c   1.000
_cell.angle_alpha   90.00
_cell.angle_beta   90.00
_cell.angle_gamma   90.00
#
_symmetry.space_group_name_H-M   'P 1'
#
loop_
_entity.id
_entity.type
_entity.pdbx_description
1 polymer ?
#
loop_
_entity_poly.entity_id
_entity_poly.type
_entity_poly.pdbx_seq_one_letter_code
_entity_poly.pdbx_strand_id
1 'polypeptide(L)'
;MLLNGFRADRCGILNLTVTEILRSISYGDISLDSLKDVLSFHSFVLQNDGFLDLLRESGSKGDNLRVAFTINEGYRLEPIKETRIGSFSEAMNVCERASRSYFGGVSKTNQESNQEPGVFIFRVKLNGANLNERRTFRSKFTIVCCTGFEKIYPSMKSEIEFGNHTSLNLLSLYNLSFQLASGKPGIRKLPNYSVSNLTKLLYDEIGGNCYTRVILCLSANPEPEIYSLLLRFTAQLTNITNSPVMNDECALLLAERARETQSILEQVINEQKTGTTLSTVNNLQNTDSSLLKLREHIQELSQNLGKTHEELSHATDERVKLSKAWLLSEEDRIDANEKLAKTELELQEVTLKNKQLQLICEKATEAAKHSVELQRSNDVLNNYCTELKKKLSDLHEELNRMSIRNEELSRELLHQTAEQKSVLTFLANKNTEMKTKELPRFEKELDRVEVMLGTTAYHKKNAKINSTPETSGYKTNTFNTNTESKNQRSSENKWTNLKDKKILQYAEKQVKLNLIMKERDQLQIELTNTNRKLARFLDHFKARLIYHINGITRLVDATKSNDKLIVSEGLYGLEKYIKHLIADMNATYKIRENQLVNICRSLNGQLHATREAMRKVMICYTKLRTQAIQPNACINDPGPTPQELIDELSWSGRSNEDYLLNLNASIMAEITKPVKNRSRRLTRMNISEGILN
;
A
#
# COMPACT_ATOMS: atom_id res chain seq x y z
N MET A 1 -6.52 24.50 22.63
CA MET A 1 -6.41 23.70 21.38
C MET A 1 -5.61 22.40 21.61
N LEU A 2 -4.44 22.45 22.26
CA LEU A 2 -3.63 21.25 22.55
C LEU A 2 -4.19 20.40 23.72
N LEU A 3 -4.51 21.01 24.86
CA LEU A 3 -4.97 20.27 26.05
C LEU A 3 -6.50 20.17 26.17
N ASN A 4 -7.23 21.23 25.79
CA ASN A 4 -8.68 21.22 25.63
C ASN A 4 -9.07 21.97 24.35
N GLY A 5 -10.07 21.46 23.62
CA GLY A 5 -10.75 22.21 22.57
C GLY A 5 -11.37 23.47 23.19
N PHE A 6 -11.35 24.59 22.46
CA PHE A 6 -11.96 25.86 22.91
C PHE A 6 -13.48 25.76 23.14
N ARG A 7 -14.08 24.61 22.82
CA ARG A 7 -15.48 24.24 23.02
C ARG A 7 -15.53 22.81 23.54
N ALA A 8 -16.44 22.55 24.48
CA ALA A 8 -16.64 21.24 25.12
C ALA A 8 -16.86 20.07 24.13
N ASP A 9 -17.16 20.35 22.86
CA ASP A 9 -17.42 19.36 21.81
C ASP A 9 -16.18 18.79 21.08
N ARG A 10 -14.96 19.31 21.31
CA ARG A 10 -13.77 18.82 20.58
C ARG A 10 -12.67 18.33 21.52
N CYS A 11 -12.33 17.04 21.39
CA CYS A 11 -11.20 16.43 22.09
C CYS A 11 -9.87 17.10 21.68
N GLY A 12 -9.02 17.39 22.67
CA GLY A 12 -7.66 17.92 22.43
C GLY A 12 -6.72 16.87 21.85
N ILE A 13 -5.56 17.30 21.34
CA ILE A 13 -4.57 16.39 20.72
C ILE A 13 -4.10 15.32 21.70
N LEU A 14 -4.02 15.65 22.99
CA LEU A 14 -3.65 14.71 24.05
C LEU A 14 -4.62 13.53 24.11
N ASN A 15 -5.92 13.79 24.17
CA ASN A 15 -6.94 12.75 24.28
C ASN A 15 -7.04 11.94 22.99
N LEU A 16 -6.95 12.59 21.82
CA LEU A 16 -6.99 11.92 20.53
C LEU A 16 -5.79 10.98 20.32
N THR A 17 -4.59 11.43 20.65
CA THR A 17 -3.37 10.62 20.50
C THR A 17 -3.36 9.42 21.44
N VAL A 18 -3.73 9.61 22.71
CA VAL A 18 -3.84 8.49 23.67
C VAL A 18 -4.91 7.50 23.25
N THR A 19 -6.06 7.97 22.74
CA THR A 19 -7.11 7.11 22.20
C THR A 19 -6.60 6.26 21.05
N GLU A 20 -5.86 6.85 20.11
CA GLU A 20 -5.33 6.13 18.96
C GLU A 20 -4.21 5.14 19.33
N ILE A 21 -3.36 5.49 20.30
CA ILE A 21 -2.32 4.59 20.83
C ILE A 21 -2.99 3.35 21.43
N LEU A 22 -3.99 3.54 22.29
CA LEU A 22 -4.70 2.43 22.94
C LEU A 22 -5.49 1.58 21.95
N ARG A 23 -6.14 2.23 20.97
CA ARG A 23 -6.83 1.56 19.86
C ARG A 23 -5.86 0.70 19.06
N SER A 24 -4.68 1.23 18.72
CA SER A 24 -3.65 0.49 17.98
C SER A 24 -3.12 -0.71 18.78
N ILE A 25 -2.94 -0.55 20.09
CA ILE A 25 -2.51 -1.66 20.95
C ILE A 25 -3.58 -2.73 21.06
N SER A 26 -4.87 -2.36 21.08
CA SER A 26 -5.98 -3.31 21.09
C SER A 26 -6.14 -4.10 19.79
N TYR A 27 -5.63 -3.60 18.66
CA TYR A 27 -5.64 -4.31 17.38
C TYR A 27 -4.43 -5.24 17.21
N GLY A 28 -3.32 -4.97 17.88
CA GLY A 28 -2.24 -5.95 18.03
C GLY A 28 -2.66 -7.00 19.06
N ASP A 29 -2.29 -8.26 18.87
CA ASP A 29 -2.64 -9.40 19.76
C ASP A 29 -2.00 -9.33 21.16
N ILE A 30 -1.97 -8.16 21.80
CA ILE A 30 -1.47 -7.93 23.15
C ILE A 30 -2.67 -8.06 24.11
N SER A 31 -2.70 -9.13 24.90
CA SER A 31 -3.75 -9.37 25.90
C SER A 31 -3.89 -8.20 26.88
N LEU A 32 -5.12 -7.77 27.19
CA LEU A 32 -5.40 -6.63 28.08
C LEU A 32 -4.74 -6.75 29.47
N ASP A 33 -4.54 -7.96 29.99
CA ASP A 33 -3.88 -8.18 31.29
C ASP A 33 -2.38 -7.90 31.25
N SER A 34 -1.74 -8.02 30.08
CA SER A 34 -0.33 -7.63 29.88
C SER A 34 -0.12 -6.13 29.70
N LEU A 35 -1.19 -5.35 29.50
CA LEU A 35 -1.12 -3.90 29.25
C LEU A 35 -0.56 -3.13 30.46
N LYS A 36 -0.86 -3.59 31.68
CA LYS A 36 -0.43 -2.95 32.94
C LYS A 36 1.08 -2.90 33.10
N ASP A 37 1.81 -3.87 32.56
CA ASP A 37 3.27 -3.91 32.64
C ASP A 37 3.95 -3.25 31.43
N VAL A 38 3.17 -2.96 30.38
CA VAL A 38 3.66 -2.48 29.09
C VAL A 38 3.52 -0.97 28.92
N LEU A 39 2.47 -0.34 29.49
CA LEU A 39 2.16 1.07 29.27
C LEU A 39 2.28 1.90 30.56
N SER A 40 3.08 2.98 30.51
CA SER A 40 3.22 3.91 31.63
C SER A 40 3.20 5.38 31.23
N PHE A 41 2.50 6.20 32.03
CA PHE A 41 2.31 7.63 31.78
C PHE A 41 3.06 8.48 32.80
N HIS A 42 3.65 9.57 32.30
CA HIS A 42 4.29 10.62 33.09
C HIS A 42 3.74 11.99 32.67
N SER A 43 3.42 12.85 33.63
CA SER A 43 2.99 14.22 33.34
C SER A 43 3.55 15.19 34.37
N PHE A 44 4.22 16.23 33.90
CA PHE A 44 4.86 17.22 34.76
C PHE A 44 4.93 18.60 34.09
N VAL A 45 5.08 19.63 34.92
CA VAL A 45 5.25 21.03 34.51
C VAL A 45 6.59 21.53 35.02
N LEU A 46 7.34 22.23 34.16
CA LEU A 46 8.56 22.92 34.52
C LEU A 46 8.24 24.39 34.83
N GLN A 47 8.40 24.84 36.07
CA GLN A 47 8.12 26.23 36.50
C GLN A 47 9.29 26.80 37.31
N ASN A 48 9.84 27.94 36.90
CA ASN A 48 10.84 28.73 37.64
C ASN A 48 11.98 27.92 38.30
N ASP A 49 12.40 26.84 37.64
CA ASP A 49 13.45 25.86 38.01
C ASP A 49 13.02 24.68 38.91
N GLY A 50 11.76 24.63 39.33
CA GLY A 50 11.13 23.47 39.94
C GLY A 50 10.33 22.63 38.95
N PHE A 51 10.17 21.34 39.25
CA PHE A 51 9.21 20.49 38.55
C PHE A 51 7.99 20.26 39.44
N LEU A 52 6.82 20.28 38.82
CA LEU A 52 5.56 19.91 39.45
C LEU A 52 5.01 18.65 38.77
N ASP A 53 4.93 17.55 39.51
CA ASP A 53 4.29 16.33 39.04
C ASP A 53 2.76 16.50 39.07
N LEU A 54 2.12 16.37 37.92
CA LEU A 54 0.67 16.58 37.77
C LEU A 54 -0.16 15.34 38.13
N LEU A 55 0.48 14.18 38.33
CA LEU A 55 -0.17 12.90 38.66
C LEU A 55 -0.12 12.57 40.15
N ARG A 56 0.59 13.38 40.96
CA ARG A 56 0.60 13.27 42.43
C ARG A 56 -0.67 13.89 43.03
N GLU A 57 -1.13 13.29 44.14
CA GLU A 57 -2.25 13.82 44.91
C GLU A 57 -1.79 14.97 45.80
N SER A 58 -2.67 15.95 45.98
CA SER A 58 -2.44 17.31 46.52
C SER A 58 -1.98 17.40 47.99
N GLY A 59 -1.41 16.35 48.57
CA GLY A 59 -1.07 16.27 50.01
C GLY A 59 0.24 15.56 50.37
N SER A 60 1.01 15.07 49.39
CA SER A 60 2.32 14.45 49.67
C SER A 60 3.41 15.53 49.78
N LYS A 61 4.19 15.54 50.88
CA LYS A 61 5.34 16.44 51.05
C LYS A 61 6.25 16.36 49.81
N GLY A 62 6.61 17.52 49.27
CA GLY A 62 7.32 17.64 48.00
C GLY A 62 8.75 17.15 48.09
N ASP A 63 9.03 16.00 47.48
CA ASP A 63 10.40 15.70 47.05
C ASP A 63 10.77 16.69 45.95
N ASN A 64 11.87 17.41 46.12
CA ASN A 64 12.44 18.25 45.08
C ASN A 64 12.82 17.36 43.89
N LEU A 65 11.96 17.30 42.88
CA LEU A 65 12.21 16.62 41.61
C LEU A 65 13.49 17.18 40.97
N ARG A 66 14.38 16.29 40.53
CA ARG A 66 15.65 16.67 39.89
C ARG A 66 15.81 15.93 38.57
N VAL A 67 16.52 16.56 37.65
CA VAL A 67 16.97 15.91 36.41
C VAL A 67 18.18 15.03 36.76
N ALA A 68 18.00 13.72 36.67
CA ALA A 68 19.05 12.72 36.80
C ALA A 68 19.44 12.22 35.40
N PHE A 69 20.71 11.83 35.24
CA PHE A 69 21.19 11.15 34.04
C PHE A 69 21.38 9.66 34.36
N THR A 70 20.69 8.80 33.62
CA THR A 70 20.77 7.34 33.75
C THR A 70 21.34 6.75 32.48
N ILE A 71 22.21 5.75 32.60
CA ILE A 71 22.80 5.05 31.45
C ILE A 71 21.72 4.41 30.57
N ASN A 72 20.62 3.95 31.14
CA ASN A 72 19.54 3.26 30.41
C ASN A 72 18.56 4.22 29.72
N GLU A 73 18.27 5.38 30.33
CA GLU A 73 17.17 6.28 29.88
C GLU A 73 17.62 7.69 29.51
N GLY A 74 18.89 8.04 29.71
CA GLY A 74 19.40 9.39 29.49
C GLY A 74 18.90 10.33 30.58
N TYR A 75 18.53 11.56 30.22
CA TYR A 75 18.00 12.53 31.17
C TYR A 75 16.55 12.20 31.58
N ARG A 76 16.34 11.80 32.83
CA ARG A 76 15.01 11.52 33.44
C ARG A 76 14.78 12.41 34.67
N LEU A 77 13.51 12.65 34.99
CA LEU A 77 13.12 13.24 36.26
C LEU A 77 12.97 12.17 37.34
N GLU A 78 13.61 12.40 38.48
CA GLU A 78 13.53 11.53 39.66
C GLU A 78 13.30 12.35 40.93
N PRO A 79 12.41 11.93 41.85
CA PRO A 79 11.46 10.81 41.74
C PRO A 79 10.14 11.20 41.06
N ILE A 80 9.88 10.76 39.82
CA ILE A 80 8.60 11.00 39.11
C ILE A 80 7.59 9.86 39.35
N LYS A 81 6.31 10.17 39.55
CA LYS A 81 5.25 9.15 39.67
C LYS A 81 4.95 8.52 38.32
N GLU A 82 5.19 7.22 38.21
CA GLU A 82 4.88 6.42 37.03
C GLU A 82 3.51 5.74 37.21
N THR A 83 2.52 6.15 36.40
CA THR A 83 1.18 5.55 36.46
C THR A 83 1.06 4.47 35.38
N ARG A 84 0.97 3.21 35.81
CA ARG A 84 0.71 2.06 34.94
C ARG A 84 -0.77 2.00 34.59
N ILE A 85 -1.09 1.63 33.35
CA ILE A 85 -2.46 1.69 32.84
C ILE A 85 -2.89 0.31 32.36
N GLY A 86 -4.02 -0.17 32.87
CA GLY A 86 -4.63 -1.43 32.45
C GLY A 86 -5.90 -1.30 31.63
N SER A 87 -6.46 -0.09 31.50
CA SER A 87 -7.75 0.12 30.84
C SER A 87 -7.83 1.45 30.10
N PHE A 88 -8.63 1.47 29.03
CA PHE A 88 -8.96 2.68 28.29
C PHE A 88 -9.54 3.79 29.17
N SER A 89 -10.44 3.44 30.09
CA SER A 89 -11.06 4.40 31.01
C SER A 89 -10.03 4.99 31.98
N GLU A 90 -9.09 4.17 32.46
CA GLU A 90 -8.01 4.61 33.34
C GLU A 90 -7.08 5.60 32.64
N ALA A 91 -6.70 5.32 31.38
CA ALA A 91 -5.87 6.21 30.58
C ALA A 91 -6.53 7.59 30.39
N MET A 92 -7.81 7.60 30.04
CA MET A 92 -8.56 8.84 29.82
C MET A 92 -8.71 9.64 31.12
N ASN A 93 -8.97 8.97 32.25
CA ASN A 93 -9.02 9.60 33.56
C ASN A 93 -7.68 10.23 33.95
N VAL A 94 -6.54 9.61 33.60
CA VAL A 94 -5.20 10.17 33.83
C VAL A 94 -4.98 11.41 32.97
N CYS A 95 -5.35 11.40 31.68
CA CYS A 95 -5.25 12.56 30.80
C CYS A 95 -6.12 13.73 31.27
N GLU A 96 -7.34 13.46 31.71
CA GLU A 96 -8.22 14.48 32.28
C GLU A 96 -7.67 15.03 33.59
N ARG A 97 -7.13 14.17 34.47
CA ARG A 97 -6.51 14.58 35.73
C ARG A 97 -5.30 15.49 35.47
N ALA A 98 -4.42 15.09 34.54
CA ALA A 98 -3.27 15.91 34.15
C ALA A 98 -3.70 17.27 33.60
N SER A 99 -4.71 17.30 32.73
CA SER A 99 -5.27 18.53 32.17
C SER A 99 -5.89 19.41 33.26
N ARG A 100 -6.74 18.85 34.13
CA ARG A 100 -7.35 19.59 35.26
C ARG A 100 -6.31 20.13 36.23
N SER A 101 -5.27 19.35 36.52
CA SER A 101 -4.16 19.76 37.39
C SER A 101 -3.37 20.91 36.77
N TYR A 102 -3.07 20.83 35.47
CA TYR A 102 -2.43 21.92 34.73
C TYR A 102 -3.27 23.19 34.77
N PHE A 103 -4.54 23.15 34.31
CA PHE A 103 -5.44 24.31 34.29
C PHE A 103 -5.76 24.86 35.69
N GLY A 104 -5.88 24.00 36.69
CA GLY A 104 -6.02 24.41 38.08
C GLY A 104 -4.78 25.14 38.61
N GLY A 105 -3.59 24.71 38.17
CA GLY A 105 -2.33 25.43 38.39
C GLY A 105 -2.36 26.82 37.73
N VAL A 106 -2.68 26.88 36.43
CA VAL A 106 -2.79 28.13 35.65
C VAL A 106 -3.75 29.13 36.30
N SER A 107 -4.91 28.66 36.76
CA SER A 107 -5.95 29.51 37.34
C SER A 107 -5.56 30.07 38.71
N LYS A 108 -4.75 29.34 39.51
CA LYS A 108 -4.24 29.83 40.80
C LYS A 108 -3.14 30.87 40.60
N THR A 109 -2.26 30.67 39.63
CA THR A 109 -1.19 31.63 39.30
C THR A 109 -1.66 32.91 38.63
N ASN A 110 -2.89 33.00 38.11
CA ASN A 110 -3.42 34.26 37.58
C ASN A 110 -3.93 35.24 38.66
N GLN A 111 -4.05 34.80 39.92
CA GLN A 111 -4.46 35.65 41.05
C GLN A 111 -3.27 36.30 41.77
N GLU A 112 -2.08 35.70 41.71
CA GLU A 112 -0.81 36.29 42.15
C GLU A 112 -0.02 36.70 40.90
N SER A 113 0.28 37.98 40.76
CA SER A 113 0.90 38.57 39.58
C SER A 113 2.05 37.75 38.95
N ASN A 114 2.00 37.62 37.62
CA ASN A 114 3.08 37.27 36.67
C ASN A 114 3.57 35.81 36.51
N GLN A 115 3.01 34.81 37.18
CA GLN A 115 3.48 33.42 36.97
C GLN A 115 2.62 32.63 35.97
N GLU A 116 2.72 32.92 34.69
CA GLU A 116 2.11 32.03 33.68
C GLU A 116 2.74 30.63 33.73
N PRO A 117 1.94 29.57 33.48
CA PRO A 117 2.38 28.19 33.59
C PRO A 117 3.56 27.94 32.66
N GLY A 118 4.59 27.30 33.20
CA GLY A 118 5.74 26.90 32.40
C GLY A 118 5.45 25.67 31.53
N VAL A 119 6.52 25.07 31.00
CA VAL A 119 6.43 24.04 29.96
C VAL A 119 5.72 22.79 30.47
N PHE A 120 4.61 22.42 29.84
CA PHE A 120 3.89 21.18 30.12
C PHE A 120 4.46 20.03 29.31
N ILE A 121 4.77 18.92 29.97
CA ILE A 121 5.30 17.72 29.32
C ILE A 121 4.46 16.52 29.74
N PHE A 122 3.98 15.78 28.73
CA PHE A 122 3.29 14.50 28.90
C PHE A 122 4.05 13.42 28.12
N ARG A 123 4.44 12.34 28.79
CA ARG A 123 5.19 11.23 28.19
C ARG A 123 4.44 9.92 28.37
N VAL A 124 4.29 9.20 27.26
CA VAL A 124 3.83 7.82 27.22
C VAL A 124 5.03 6.93 26.94
N LYS A 125 5.28 5.96 27.82
CA LYS A 125 6.29 4.92 27.60
C LYS A 125 5.59 3.60 27.32
N LEU A 126 6.08 2.91 26.30
CA LEU A 126 5.62 1.59 25.89
C LEU A 126 6.81 0.64 25.92
N ASN A 127 6.75 -0.36 26.79
CA ASN A 127 7.76 -1.40 26.94
C ASN A 127 7.12 -2.74 26.55
N GLY A 128 7.35 -3.20 25.32
CA GLY A 128 6.76 -4.43 24.81
C GLY A 128 7.79 -5.54 24.65
N ALA A 129 7.37 -6.79 24.82
CA ALA A 129 8.07 -7.96 24.33
C ALA A 129 7.23 -8.59 23.22
N ASN A 130 7.79 -8.72 22.02
CA ASN A 130 7.06 -9.37 20.94
C ASN A 130 6.89 -10.87 21.27
N LEU A 131 5.67 -11.42 21.19
CA LEU A 131 5.39 -12.82 21.55
C LEU A 131 6.06 -13.82 20.58
N ASN A 132 6.29 -13.39 19.33
CA ASN A 132 6.79 -14.25 18.25
C ASN A 132 8.31 -14.22 18.10
N GLU A 133 8.96 -13.14 18.51
CA GLU A 133 10.41 -12.98 18.53
C GLU A 133 10.74 -12.42 19.91
N ARG A 134 11.58 -13.08 20.72
CA ARG A 134 12.00 -12.62 22.06
C ARG A 134 12.81 -11.30 22.02
N ARG A 135 12.28 -10.26 21.39
CA ARG A 135 12.87 -8.95 21.21
C ARG A 135 12.02 -7.99 22.03
N THR A 136 12.64 -7.45 23.07
CA THR A 136 12.08 -6.33 23.82
C THR A 136 12.27 -5.06 23.02
N PHE A 137 11.23 -4.25 22.92
CA PHE A 137 11.30 -2.92 22.31
C PHE A 137 10.79 -1.87 23.28
N ARG A 138 11.31 -0.66 23.13
CA ARG A 138 10.98 0.46 24.00
C ARG A 138 10.62 1.70 23.21
N SER A 139 9.37 2.13 23.27
CA SER A 139 8.92 3.34 22.59
C SER A 139 8.56 4.43 23.59
N LYS A 140 8.87 5.68 23.24
CA LYS A 140 8.56 6.88 24.02
C LYS A 140 7.84 7.87 23.11
N PHE A 141 6.68 8.34 23.53
CA PHE A 141 5.95 9.41 22.87
C PHE A 141 5.83 10.60 23.83
N THR A 142 6.32 11.76 23.42
CA THR A 142 6.38 12.98 24.24
C THR A 142 5.54 14.08 23.60
N ILE A 143 4.57 14.63 24.35
CA ILE A 143 3.87 15.88 24.01
C ILE A 143 4.46 16.98 24.88
N VAL A 144 4.92 18.05 24.23
CA VAL A 144 5.46 19.24 24.89
C VAL A 144 4.60 20.43 24.49
N CYS A 145 4.07 21.14 25.48
CA CYS A 145 3.36 22.39 25.28
C CYS A 145 4.18 23.51 25.92
N CYS A 146 4.84 24.31 25.08
CA CYS A 146 5.57 25.50 25.50
C CYS A 146 4.65 26.72 25.40
N THR A 147 4.54 27.46 26.50
CA THR A 147 3.81 28.72 26.63
C THR A 147 4.80 29.83 27.02
N GLY A 148 4.50 31.11 26.75
CA GLY A 148 5.34 32.22 27.22
C GLY A 148 6.48 32.66 26.28
N PHE A 149 6.44 32.32 24.99
CA PHE A 149 7.48 32.73 24.03
C PHE A 149 7.52 34.25 23.82
N GLU A 150 6.40 34.92 24.02
CA GLU A 150 6.23 36.38 24.02
C GLU A 150 7.14 37.10 25.03
N LYS A 151 7.47 36.45 26.15
CA LYS A 151 8.32 37.03 27.20
C LYS A 151 9.82 37.01 26.88
N ILE A 152 10.22 36.29 25.82
CA ILE A 152 11.62 36.23 25.39
C ILE A 152 12.01 37.52 24.66
N TYR A 153 11.07 38.14 23.93
CA TYR A 153 11.33 39.31 23.10
C TYR A 153 11.89 40.53 23.87
N PRO A 154 11.27 41.00 24.97
CA PRO A 154 11.84 42.10 25.76
C PRO A 154 13.21 41.74 26.36
N SER A 155 13.41 40.48 26.77
CA SER A 155 14.69 39.99 27.32
C SER A 155 15.82 39.92 26.28
N MET A 156 15.51 39.79 24.98
CA MET A 156 16.50 39.87 23.91
C MET A 156 16.95 41.30 23.62
N LYS A 157 16.10 42.30 23.87
CA LYS A 157 16.33 43.69 23.45
C LYS A 157 17.09 44.53 24.48
N SER A 158 17.00 44.20 25.77
CA SER A 158 17.49 45.09 26.83
C SER A 158 18.80 44.69 27.51
N GLU A 159 19.38 43.50 27.29
CA GLU A 159 20.58 43.02 28.03
C GLU A 159 20.49 43.16 29.57
N ILE A 160 19.29 43.37 30.14
CA ILE A 160 19.06 43.55 31.57
C ILE A 160 18.63 42.21 32.19
N GLU A 161 19.16 41.98 33.40
CA GLU A 161 19.10 40.78 34.24
C GLU A 161 17.86 39.88 34.06
N PHE A 162 18.14 38.60 33.84
CA PHE A 162 17.18 37.50 33.69
C PHE A 162 16.30 37.35 34.95
N GLY A 163 15.17 38.06 35.02
CA GLY A 163 14.29 38.01 36.18
C GLY A 163 13.51 36.70 36.37
N ASN A 164 13.35 35.84 35.33
CA ASN A 164 12.54 34.62 35.40
C ASN A 164 13.23 33.41 34.73
N HIS A 165 13.42 32.30 35.45
CA HIS A 165 14.03 31.07 34.92
C HIS A 165 13.24 30.42 33.77
N THR A 166 11.93 30.69 33.66
CA THR A 166 11.09 30.20 32.54
C THR A 166 11.49 30.82 31.20
N SER A 167 11.81 32.12 31.16
CA SER A 167 12.30 32.76 29.93
C SER A 167 13.70 32.28 29.58
N LEU A 168 14.54 31.95 30.58
CA LEU A 168 15.86 31.33 30.36
C LEU A 168 15.73 29.94 29.73
N ASN A 169 14.78 29.11 30.16
CA ASN A 169 14.53 27.78 29.56
C ASN A 169 14.17 27.89 28.07
N LEU A 170 13.24 28.79 27.73
CA LEU A 170 12.80 28.99 26.34
C LEU A 170 13.86 29.68 25.48
N LEU A 171 14.61 30.64 26.04
CA LEU A 171 15.74 31.26 25.35
C LEU A 171 16.86 30.26 25.08
N SER A 172 17.14 29.38 26.04
CA SER A 172 18.11 28.29 25.86
C SER A 172 17.67 27.34 24.74
N LEU A 173 16.37 27.04 24.65
CA LEU A 173 15.79 26.27 23.56
C LEU A 173 15.95 26.98 22.20
N TYR A 174 15.71 28.29 22.16
CA TYR A 174 15.91 29.12 20.97
C TYR A 174 17.39 29.10 20.53
N ASN A 175 18.32 29.35 21.46
CA ASN A 175 19.76 29.33 21.17
C ASN A 175 20.25 27.94 20.74
N LEU A 176 19.76 26.88 21.36
CA LEU A 176 20.06 25.51 20.97
C LEU A 176 19.56 25.23 19.55
N SER A 177 18.36 25.70 19.19
CA SER A 177 17.85 25.55 17.83
C SER A 177 18.75 26.23 16.79
N PHE A 178 19.31 27.40 17.12
CA PHE A 178 20.27 28.08 16.28
C PHE A 178 21.58 27.31 16.15
N GLN A 179 22.10 26.73 17.25
CA GLN A 179 23.31 25.91 17.23
C GLN A 179 23.13 24.64 16.39
N LEU A 180 21.97 23.99 16.50
CA LEU A 180 21.65 22.77 15.76
C LEU A 180 21.36 23.04 14.28
N ALA A 181 20.74 24.18 13.96
CA ALA A 181 20.49 24.61 12.59
C ALA A 181 21.74 25.18 11.90
N SER A 182 22.65 25.80 12.66
CA SER A 182 23.86 26.44 12.13
C SER A 182 25.02 25.44 12.05
N GLY A 183 25.12 24.72 10.94
CA GLY A 183 26.36 24.02 10.63
C GLY A 183 26.31 23.17 9.37
N LYS A 184 27.28 23.39 8.47
CA LYS A 184 27.67 22.38 7.47
C LYS A 184 28.04 21.09 8.23
N PRO A 185 27.64 19.90 7.73
CA PRO A 185 28.10 18.63 8.32
C PRO A 185 29.64 18.66 8.39
N GLY A 186 30.20 18.43 9.58
CA GLY A 186 31.65 18.46 9.85
C GLY A 186 32.19 19.62 10.69
N ILE A 187 31.51 20.78 10.78
CA ILE A 187 31.92 21.94 11.62
C ILE A 187 30.79 22.34 12.58
N ARG A 188 30.02 21.35 13.05
CA ARG A 188 29.00 21.60 14.08
C ARG A 188 29.73 21.73 15.41
N LYS A 189 29.66 22.93 16.03
CA LYS A 189 30.02 23.07 17.43
C LYS A 189 29.17 22.09 18.24
N LEU A 190 29.79 21.41 19.21
CA LEU A 190 29.09 20.47 20.08
C LEU A 190 27.86 21.19 20.69
N PRO A 191 26.63 20.72 20.42
CA PRO A 191 25.42 21.38 20.93
C PRO A 191 25.38 21.30 22.45
N ASN A 192 25.14 22.44 23.10
CA ASN A 192 25.15 22.51 24.56
C ASN A 192 23.74 22.38 25.14
N TYR A 193 23.35 21.14 25.47
CA TYR A 193 22.09 20.85 26.16
C TYR A 193 22.14 21.11 27.67
N SER A 194 23.32 21.44 28.23
CA SER A 194 23.49 21.57 29.68
C SER A 194 23.04 22.91 30.24
N VAL A 195 22.71 23.88 29.37
CA VAL A 195 22.35 25.26 29.74
C VAL A 195 21.03 25.33 30.51
N SER A 196 20.06 24.48 30.17
CA SER A 196 18.75 24.52 30.81
C SER A 196 18.19 23.13 31.09
N ASN A 197 17.42 23.01 32.17
CA ASN A 197 16.75 21.76 32.52
C ASN A 197 15.76 21.31 31.42
N LEU A 198 15.15 22.27 30.71
CA LEU A 198 14.32 21.98 29.54
C LEU A 198 15.12 21.33 28.40
N THR A 199 16.27 21.90 28.05
CA THR A 199 17.10 21.38 26.94
C THR A 199 17.68 20.01 27.26
N LYS A 200 18.05 19.73 28.52
CA LYS A 200 18.41 18.37 28.98
C LYS A 200 17.27 17.38 28.80
N LEU A 201 16.05 17.76 29.16
CA LEU A 201 14.89 16.88 29.05
C LEU A 201 14.44 16.64 27.61
N LEU A 202 14.74 17.57 26.69
CA LEU A 202 14.44 17.48 25.26
C LEU A 202 15.62 16.98 24.42
N TYR A 203 16.61 16.37 25.07
CA TYR A 203 17.83 15.89 24.41
C TYR A 203 17.53 14.92 23.25
N ASP A 204 16.63 13.95 23.45
CA ASP A 204 16.25 13.01 22.39
C ASP A 204 15.34 13.69 21.35
N GLU A 205 14.43 14.55 21.84
CA GLU A 205 13.40 15.19 21.04
C GLU A 205 13.96 16.23 20.04
N ILE A 206 15.11 16.85 20.29
CA ILE A 206 15.68 17.88 19.40
C ILE A 206 17.13 17.57 19.06
N GLY A 207 17.37 17.07 17.84
CA GLY A 207 18.68 16.65 17.34
C GLY A 207 19.09 15.22 17.69
N GLY A 208 18.21 14.45 18.36
CA GLY A 208 18.49 13.09 18.84
C GLY A 208 17.67 11.99 18.16
N ASN A 209 17.48 10.89 18.89
CA ASN A 209 16.70 9.71 18.46
C ASN A 209 15.19 9.92 18.71
N CYS A 210 14.56 10.75 17.89
CA CYS A 210 13.12 11.01 17.96
C CYS A 210 12.55 11.51 16.62
N TYR A 211 11.33 11.08 16.29
CA TYR A 211 10.54 11.72 15.24
C TYR A 211 9.81 12.93 15.83
N THR A 212 10.32 14.12 15.50
CA THR A 212 9.82 15.36 16.10
C THR A 212 8.97 16.14 15.11
N ARG A 213 7.76 16.51 15.55
CA ARG A 213 6.89 17.44 14.84
C ARG A 213 6.59 18.64 15.72
N VAL A 214 6.75 19.83 15.16
CA VAL A 214 6.50 21.08 15.87
C VAL A 214 5.23 21.70 15.29
N ILE A 215 4.27 21.99 16.17
CA ILE A 215 3.04 22.70 15.81
C ILE A 215 3.17 24.11 16.36
N LEU A 216 3.29 25.08 15.46
CA LEU A 216 3.30 26.50 15.84
C LEU A 216 1.85 26.99 15.94
N CYS A 217 1.46 27.48 17.11
CA CYS A 217 0.17 28.16 17.31
C CYS A 217 0.38 29.67 17.21
N LEU A 218 -0.25 30.29 16.22
CA LEU A 218 -0.21 31.74 16.00
C LEU A 218 -1.54 32.35 16.45
N SER A 219 -1.47 33.48 17.16
CA SER A 219 -2.66 34.28 17.46
C SER A 219 -3.20 34.93 16.18
N ALA A 220 -4.51 35.20 16.13
CA ALA A 220 -5.14 35.86 14.98
C ALA A 220 -4.64 37.30 14.78
N ASN A 221 -4.27 37.98 15.88
CA ASN A 221 -3.69 39.32 15.87
C ASN A 221 -2.36 39.30 16.65
N PRO A 222 -1.25 38.81 16.06
CA PRO A 222 0.04 38.77 16.74
C PRO A 222 0.75 40.13 16.64
N GLU A 223 1.50 40.49 17.67
CA GLU A 223 2.47 41.59 17.61
C GLU A 223 3.54 41.24 16.54
N PRO A 224 3.86 42.15 15.60
CA PRO A 224 4.69 41.81 14.44
C PRO A 224 6.10 41.35 14.85
N GLU A 225 6.62 41.88 15.95
CA GLU A 225 7.87 41.51 16.56
C GLU A 225 7.88 40.04 17.04
N ILE A 226 6.89 39.65 17.83
CA ILE A 226 6.74 38.28 18.34
C ILE A 226 6.51 37.31 17.17
N TYR A 227 5.71 37.72 16.20
CA TYR A 227 5.47 36.95 14.98
C TYR A 227 6.77 36.67 14.21
N SER A 228 7.61 37.69 14.02
CA SER A 228 8.90 37.54 13.34
C SER A 228 9.86 36.60 14.08
N LEU A 229 9.89 36.68 15.42
CA LEU A 229 10.71 35.82 16.26
C LEU A 229 10.27 34.35 16.14
N LEU A 230 8.96 34.10 16.21
CA LEU A 230 8.38 32.77 16.08
C LEU A 230 8.63 32.17 14.69
N LEU A 231 8.49 32.97 13.62
CA LEU A 231 8.80 32.52 12.25
C LEU A 231 10.29 32.21 12.06
N ARG A 232 11.18 33.03 12.63
CA ARG A 232 12.62 32.77 12.58
C ARG A 232 12.98 31.51 13.35
N PHE A 233 12.35 31.30 14.50
CA PHE A 233 12.51 30.09 15.29
C PHE A 233 12.03 28.85 14.52
N THR A 234 10.87 28.89 13.86
CA THR A 234 10.39 27.75 13.07
C THR A 234 11.26 27.46 11.86
N ALA A 235 11.75 28.49 11.15
CA ALA A 235 12.68 28.31 10.04
C ALA A 235 14.01 27.65 10.48
N GLN A 236 14.43 27.85 11.73
CA GLN A 236 15.59 27.14 12.29
C GLN A 236 15.24 25.69 12.63
N LEU A 237 14.10 25.47 13.29
CA LEU A 237 13.64 24.13 13.64
C LEU A 237 13.47 23.22 12.41
N THR A 238 13.06 23.75 11.26
CA THR A 238 12.96 22.98 9.99
C THR A 238 14.31 22.50 9.47
N ASN A 239 15.41 23.18 9.84
CA ASN A 239 16.77 22.80 9.42
C ASN A 239 17.42 21.79 10.38
N ILE A 240 16.82 21.52 11.54
CA ILE A 240 17.32 20.54 12.50
C ILE A 240 17.05 19.14 11.94
N THR A 241 18.09 18.31 11.97
CA THR A 241 18.06 16.94 11.45
C THR A 241 18.16 15.97 12.61
N ASN A 242 17.05 15.29 12.93
CA ASN A 242 17.04 14.20 13.90
C ASN A 242 17.49 12.89 13.24
N SER A 243 18.03 11.97 14.04
CA SER A 243 18.47 10.64 13.57
C SER A 243 17.69 9.54 14.31
N PRO A 244 16.41 9.33 13.96
CA PRO A 244 15.58 8.32 14.61
C PRO A 244 16.05 6.91 14.25
N VAL A 245 16.17 6.05 15.25
CA VAL A 245 16.54 4.63 15.16
C VAL A 245 15.52 3.84 15.98
N MET A 246 15.11 2.68 15.47
CA MET A 246 14.22 1.78 16.22
C MET A 246 14.89 1.33 17.52
N ASN A 247 14.20 1.52 18.64
CA ASN A 247 14.68 1.14 19.96
C ASN A 247 14.46 -0.36 20.22
N ASP A 248 15.17 -1.18 19.45
CA ASP A 248 15.34 -2.60 19.73
C ASP A 248 16.40 -2.81 20.83
N GLU A 249 16.47 -4.03 21.36
CA GLU A 249 17.43 -4.40 22.40
C GLU A 249 18.87 -4.05 22.01
N CYS A 250 19.25 -4.26 20.74
CA CYS A 250 20.59 -3.97 20.24
C CYS A 250 20.89 -2.46 20.22
N ALA A 251 19.97 -1.63 19.74
CA ALA A 251 20.11 -0.17 19.73
C ALA A 251 20.14 0.41 21.14
N LEU A 252 19.31 -0.13 22.05
CA LEU A 252 19.30 0.26 23.46
C LEU A 252 20.66 -0.03 24.13
N LEU A 253 21.22 -1.23 23.92
CA LEU A 253 22.54 -1.60 24.44
C LEU A 253 23.66 -0.71 23.87
N LEU A 254 23.62 -0.38 22.58
CA LEU A 254 24.58 0.55 21.98
C LEU A 254 24.45 1.96 22.56
N ALA A 255 23.22 2.43 22.77
CA ALA A 255 22.96 3.73 23.39
C ALA A 255 23.38 3.77 24.86
N GLU A 256 23.18 2.68 25.61
CA GLU A 256 23.68 2.50 26.97
C GLU A 256 25.20 2.59 27.01
N ARG A 257 25.90 1.82 26.17
CA ARG A 257 27.36 1.87 26.09
C ARG A 257 27.89 3.25 25.71
N ALA A 258 27.24 3.93 24.77
CA ALA A 258 27.62 5.29 24.39
C ALA A 258 27.45 6.27 25.57
N ARG A 259 26.33 6.19 26.30
CA ARG A 259 26.07 7.04 27.48
C ARG A 259 27.02 6.74 28.63
N GLU A 260 27.39 5.47 28.84
CA GLU A 260 28.41 5.06 29.80
C GLU A 260 29.77 5.70 29.46
N THR A 261 30.20 5.61 28.20
CA THR A 261 31.46 6.25 27.77
C THR A 261 31.42 7.77 27.94
N GLN A 262 30.28 8.41 27.66
CA GLN A 262 30.11 9.85 27.87
C GLN A 262 30.20 10.22 29.36
N SER A 263 29.55 9.45 30.23
CA SER A 263 29.60 9.67 31.68
C SER A 263 31.02 9.53 32.22
N ILE A 264 31.78 8.54 31.74
CA ILE A 264 33.18 8.33 32.14
C ILE A 264 34.05 9.51 31.66
N LEU A 265 33.86 9.96 30.42
CA LEU A 265 34.59 11.12 29.89
C LEU A 265 34.29 12.40 30.68
N GLU A 266 33.04 12.64 31.05
CA GLU A 266 32.65 13.79 31.88
C GLU A 266 33.30 13.73 33.28
N GLN A 267 33.42 12.55 33.88
CA GLN A 267 34.14 12.36 35.14
C GLN A 267 35.64 12.68 34.99
N VAL A 268 36.29 12.13 33.97
CA VAL A 268 37.73 12.38 33.71
C VAL A 268 37.99 13.87 33.45
N ILE A 269 37.12 14.54 32.71
CA ILE A 269 37.24 15.99 32.46
C ILE A 269 37.08 16.79 33.75
N ASN A 270 36.15 16.40 34.64
CA ASN A 270 35.98 17.07 35.94
C ASN A 270 37.16 16.82 36.89
N GLU A 271 37.74 15.63 36.88
CA GLU A 271 38.96 15.30 37.63
C GLU A 271 40.15 16.14 37.14
N GLN A 272 40.31 16.33 35.82
CA GLN A 272 41.34 17.20 35.25
C GLN A 272 41.13 18.69 35.56
N LYS A 273 39.88 19.15 35.73
CA LYS A 273 39.58 20.54 36.12
C LYS A 273 39.80 20.79 37.62
N THR A 274 39.78 19.75 38.44
CA THR A 274 39.89 19.87 39.90
C THR A 274 41.29 19.53 40.43
N GLY A 275 42.13 18.85 39.65
CA GLY A 275 43.53 18.59 39.99
C GLY A 275 44.52 19.32 39.09
N THR A 276 45.22 20.34 39.62
CA THR A 276 46.69 20.55 39.57
C THR A 276 47.04 22.03 39.79
N THR A 277 47.02 22.45 41.06
CA THR A 277 47.87 23.54 41.57
C THR A 277 48.79 22.94 42.62
N LEU A 278 49.94 22.40 42.19
CA LEU A 278 51.03 22.07 43.11
C LEU A 278 52.37 22.50 42.52
N SER A 279 52.85 23.60 43.08
CA SER A 279 54.23 24.04 43.19
C SER A 279 55.30 22.95 43.04
N THR A 280 56.27 23.15 42.15
CA THR A 280 57.72 23.04 42.48
C THR A 280 58.54 23.77 41.41
N VAL A 281 58.93 25.01 41.71
CA VAL A 281 60.03 25.71 41.04
C VAL A 281 61.30 25.24 41.72
N ASN A 282 62.16 24.50 41.01
CA ASN A 282 63.62 24.45 41.15
C ASN A 282 64.18 23.23 40.41
N ASN A 283 64.71 23.45 39.20
CA ASN A 283 65.82 22.71 38.58
C ASN A 283 65.95 23.17 37.11
N LEU A 284 66.80 24.18 36.87
CA LEU A 284 66.70 25.07 35.69
C LEU A 284 67.85 24.95 34.67
N GLN A 285 68.59 23.83 34.59
CA GLN A 285 69.70 23.75 33.61
C GLN A 285 69.82 22.45 32.79
N ASN A 286 69.07 21.38 33.08
CA ASN A 286 69.07 20.15 32.26
C ASN A 286 67.73 19.89 31.51
N THR A 287 66.75 20.78 31.66
CA THR A 287 65.37 20.59 31.23
C THR A 287 65.09 21.08 29.80
N ASP A 288 65.92 21.93 29.20
CA ASP A 288 65.60 22.51 27.90
C ASP A 288 65.62 21.48 26.75
N SER A 289 66.52 20.49 26.78
CA SER A 289 66.58 19.43 25.76
C SER A 289 65.45 18.40 25.89
N SER A 290 65.01 18.14 27.12
CA SER A 290 63.91 17.21 27.40
C SER A 290 62.55 17.89 27.18
N LEU A 291 62.41 19.18 27.51
CA LEU A 291 61.25 20.00 27.19
C LEU A 291 61.07 20.19 25.67
N LEU A 292 62.16 20.34 24.91
CA LEU A 292 62.10 20.38 23.45
C LEU A 292 61.57 19.08 22.84
N LYS A 293 62.08 17.92 23.29
CA LYS A 293 61.58 16.61 22.85
C LYS A 293 60.13 16.35 23.28
N LEU A 294 59.76 16.80 24.48
CA LEU A 294 58.38 16.71 24.97
C LEU A 294 57.45 17.58 24.11
N ARG A 295 57.89 18.78 23.74
CA ARG A 295 57.13 19.70 22.90
C ARG A 295 56.96 19.17 21.48
N GLU A 296 57.99 18.56 20.90
CA GLU A 296 57.90 17.84 19.63
C GLU A 296 56.91 16.68 19.70
N HIS A 297 56.96 15.84 20.74
CA HIS A 297 56.00 14.75 20.90
C HIS A 297 54.57 15.22 21.13
N ILE A 298 54.36 16.29 21.90
CA ILE A 298 53.03 16.90 22.08
C ILE A 298 52.50 17.45 20.74
N GLN A 299 53.39 18.05 19.93
CA GLN A 299 53.04 18.55 18.61
C GLN A 299 52.74 17.42 17.62
N GLU A 300 53.47 16.32 17.68
CA GLU A 300 53.24 15.11 16.87
C GLU A 300 51.95 14.39 17.29
N LEU A 301 51.68 14.29 18.58
CA LEU A 301 50.42 13.75 19.13
C LEU A 301 49.22 14.61 18.73
N SER A 302 49.32 15.93 18.81
CA SER A 302 48.23 16.82 18.38
C SER A 302 47.99 16.73 16.87
N GLN A 303 49.03 16.56 16.06
CA GLN A 303 48.89 16.37 14.62
C GLN A 303 48.27 15.01 14.27
N ASN A 304 48.64 13.94 14.98
CA ASN A 304 48.02 12.62 14.83
C ASN A 304 46.57 12.60 15.33
N LEU A 305 46.26 13.30 16.43
CA LEU A 305 44.87 13.53 16.86
C LEU A 305 44.05 14.26 15.80
N GLY A 306 44.63 15.28 15.15
CA GLY A 306 44.00 15.97 14.02
C GLY A 306 43.68 15.04 12.85
N LYS A 307 44.66 14.23 12.42
CA LYS A 307 44.48 13.25 11.34
C LYS A 307 43.42 12.20 11.67
N THR A 308 43.47 11.62 12.87
CA THR A 308 42.48 10.62 13.30
C THR A 308 41.07 11.23 13.42
N HIS A 309 40.96 12.50 13.80
CA HIS A 309 39.68 13.21 13.82
C HIS A 309 39.12 13.44 12.41
N GLU A 310 39.97 13.78 11.44
CA GLU A 310 39.61 13.90 10.02
C GLU A 310 39.17 12.56 9.43
N GLU A 311 39.91 11.48 9.71
CA GLU A 311 39.55 10.12 9.28
C GLU A 311 38.22 9.65 9.90
N LEU A 312 38.01 9.95 11.19
CA LEU A 312 36.74 9.65 11.86
C LEU A 312 35.58 10.46 11.27
N SER A 313 35.80 11.74 10.95
CA SER A 313 34.81 12.59 10.28
C SER A 313 34.42 12.01 8.92
N HIS A 314 35.40 11.66 8.09
CA HIS A 314 35.16 11.05 6.79
C HIS A 314 34.40 9.71 6.90
N ALA A 315 34.78 8.86 7.86
CA ALA A 315 34.08 7.60 8.12
C ALA A 315 32.63 7.83 8.60
N THR A 316 32.37 8.87 9.40
CA THR A 316 31.01 9.23 9.80
C THR A 316 30.16 9.75 8.63
N ASP A 317 30.74 10.55 7.73
CA ASP A 317 30.05 11.05 6.54
C ASP A 317 29.71 9.94 5.55
N GLU A 318 30.63 9.00 5.33
CA GLU A 318 30.36 7.81 4.53
C GLU A 318 29.27 6.94 5.16
N ARG A 319 29.30 6.76 6.49
CA ARG A 319 28.26 6.03 7.21
C ARG A 319 26.89 6.70 7.08
N VAL A 320 26.82 8.03 7.17
CA VAL A 320 25.56 8.79 6.98
C VAL A 320 25.07 8.68 5.54
N LYS A 321 25.95 8.78 4.54
CA LYS A 321 25.60 8.58 3.13
C LYS A 321 25.06 7.18 2.87
N LEU A 322 25.73 6.15 3.39
CA LEU A 322 25.30 4.75 3.26
C LEU A 322 23.98 4.51 4.00
N SER A 323 23.80 5.07 5.20
CA SER A 323 22.54 4.97 5.95
C SER A 323 21.40 5.64 5.20
N LYS A 324 21.64 6.81 4.57
CA LYS A 324 20.63 7.49 3.76
C LYS A 324 20.28 6.71 2.50
N ALA A 325 21.28 6.15 1.81
CA ALA A 325 21.07 5.31 0.63
C ALA A 325 20.30 4.02 0.98
N TRP A 326 20.59 3.42 2.14
CA TRP A 326 19.88 2.26 2.64
C TRP A 326 18.42 2.59 2.99
N LEU A 327 18.17 3.73 3.66
CA LEU A 327 16.81 4.18 3.96
C LEU A 327 15.99 4.49 2.71
N LEU A 328 16.58 5.15 1.70
CA LEU A 328 15.93 5.36 0.41
C LEU A 328 15.60 4.04 -0.28
N SER A 329 16.52 3.08 -0.25
CA SER A 329 16.27 1.74 -0.79
C SER A 329 15.20 0.98 -0.02
N GLU A 330 15.09 1.20 1.28
CA GLU A 330 14.09 0.58 2.14
C GLU A 330 12.71 1.21 1.94
N GLU A 331 12.66 2.53 1.73
CA GLU A 331 11.44 3.26 1.35
C GLU A 331 10.96 2.84 -0.04
N ASP A 332 11.86 2.71 -1.03
CA ASP A 332 11.55 2.13 -2.35
C ASP A 332 10.99 0.70 -2.23
N ARG A 333 11.49 -0.09 -1.26
CA ARG A 333 11.05 -1.46 -0.99
C ARG A 333 9.66 -1.48 -0.34
N ILE A 334 9.38 -0.56 0.58
CA ILE A 334 8.08 -0.38 1.22
C ILE A 334 7.05 0.05 0.16
N ASP A 335 7.39 1.01 -0.70
CA ASP A 335 6.53 1.47 -1.79
C ASP A 335 6.22 0.35 -2.79
N ALA A 336 7.23 -0.47 -3.13
CA ALA A 336 7.03 -1.65 -3.97
C ALA A 336 6.11 -2.68 -3.29
N ASN A 337 6.28 -2.94 -2.00
CA ASN A 337 5.43 -3.85 -1.23
C ASN A 337 3.99 -3.32 -1.09
N GLU A 338 3.80 -2.01 -0.90
CA GLU A 338 2.46 -1.41 -0.84
C GLU A 338 1.76 -1.52 -2.19
N LYS A 339 2.48 -1.28 -3.30
CA LYS A 339 1.94 -1.50 -4.66
C LYS A 339 1.59 -2.97 -4.88
N LEU A 340 2.43 -3.90 -4.44
CA LEU A 340 2.14 -5.34 -4.51
C LEU A 340 0.87 -5.69 -3.73
N ALA A 341 0.76 -5.25 -2.48
CA ALA A 341 -0.42 -5.50 -1.66
C ALA A 341 -1.72 -4.95 -2.29
N LYS A 342 -1.67 -3.74 -2.90
CA LYS A 342 -2.79 -3.19 -3.66
C LYS A 342 -3.17 -4.08 -4.85
N THR A 343 -2.18 -4.53 -5.63
CA THR A 343 -2.45 -5.43 -6.77
C THR A 343 -2.96 -6.80 -6.36
N GLU A 344 -2.52 -7.34 -5.22
CA GLU A 344 -3.03 -8.60 -4.66
C GLU A 344 -4.50 -8.47 -4.23
N LEU A 345 -4.88 -7.34 -3.62
CA LEU A 345 -6.27 -7.05 -3.28
C LEU A 345 -7.15 -6.93 -4.53
N GLU A 346 -6.69 -6.21 -5.55
CA GLU A 346 -7.40 -6.11 -6.83
C GLU A 346 -7.57 -7.49 -7.50
N LEU A 347 -6.54 -8.33 -7.43
CA LEU A 347 -6.60 -9.71 -7.92
C LEU A 347 -7.63 -10.54 -7.15
N GLN A 348 -7.66 -10.44 -5.82
CA GLN A 348 -8.66 -11.12 -4.99
C GLN A 348 -10.08 -10.64 -5.35
N GLU A 349 -10.29 -9.34 -5.55
CA GLU A 349 -11.59 -8.81 -5.95
C GLU A 349 -12.03 -9.37 -7.33
N VAL A 350 -11.13 -9.41 -8.31
CA VAL A 350 -11.41 -9.97 -9.63
C VAL A 350 -11.69 -11.47 -9.56
N THR A 351 -10.97 -12.23 -8.73
CA THR A 351 -11.24 -13.67 -8.56
C THR A 351 -12.60 -13.94 -7.91
N LEU A 352 -13.01 -13.12 -6.93
CA LEU A 352 -14.36 -13.20 -6.34
C LEU A 352 -15.45 -12.88 -7.37
N LYS A 353 -15.27 -11.81 -8.15
CA LYS A 353 -16.20 -11.45 -9.25
C LYS A 353 -16.28 -12.56 -10.30
N ASN A 354 -15.17 -13.21 -10.64
CA ASN A 354 -15.15 -14.35 -11.57
C ASN A 354 -15.90 -15.56 -11.00
N LYS A 355 -15.71 -15.89 -9.72
CA LYS A 355 -16.48 -16.96 -9.06
C LYS A 355 -17.97 -16.66 -9.07
N GLN A 356 -18.36 -15.41 -8.81
CA GLN A 356 -19.77 -14.99 -8.85
C GLN A 356 -20.35 -15.08 -10.27
N LEU A 357 -19.59 -14.68 -11.29
CA LEU A 357 -20.00 -14.82 -12.69
C LEU A 357 -20.13 -16.28 -13.11
N GLN A 358 -19.22 -17.15 -12.68
CA GLN A 358 -19.30 -18.58 -12.96
C GLN A 358 -20.59 -19.19 -12.37
N LEU A 359 -20.92 -18.82 -11.13
CA LEU A 359 -22.13 -19.26 -10.44
C LEU A 359 -23.40 -18.76 -11.13
N ILE A 360 -23.39 -17.53 -11.66
CA ILE A 360 -24.49 -16.99 -12.48
C ILE A 360 -24.61 -17.75 -13.81
N CYS A 361 -23.50 -18.08 -14.46
CA CYS A 361 -23.49 -18.86 -15.69
C CYS A 361 -24.02 -20.28 -15.47
N GLU A 362 -23.62 -20.95 -14.40
CA GLU A 362 -24.14 -22.27 -14.02
C GLU A 362 -25.65 -22.23 -13.81
N LYS A 363 -26.16 -21.29 -13.01
CA LYS A 363 -27.60 -21.08 -12.82
C LYS A 363 -28.34 -20.80 -14.13
N ALA A 364 -27.76 -20.00 -15.03
CA ALA A 364 -28.35 -19.73 -16.33
C ALA A 364 -28.40 -20.99 -17.22
N THR A 365 -27.38 -21.86 -17.17
CA THR A 365 -27.38 -23.13 -17.92
C THR A 365 -28.39 -24.13 -17.35
N GLU A 366 -28.57 -24.18 -16.03
CA GLU A 366 -29.59 -25.02 -15.39
C GLU A 366 -31.00 -24.55 -15.75
N ALA A 367 -31.25 -23.23 -15.71
CA ALA A 367 -32.51 -22.66 -16.15
C ALA A 367 -32.80 -22.95 -17.64
N ALA A 368 -31.78 -22.89 -18.50
CA ALA A 368 -31.92 -23.24 -19.92
C ALA A 368 -32.24 -24.74 -20.11
N LYS A 369 -31.59 -25.64 -19.37
CA LYS A 369 -31.92 -27.07 -19.39
C LYS A 369 -33.36 -27.31 -18.97
N HIS A 370 -33.81 -26.68 -17.89
CA HIS A 370 -35.19 -26.78 -17.41
C HIS A 370 -36.20 -26.26 -18.45
N SER A 371 -35.89 -25.15 -19.13
CA SER A 371 -36.74 -24.63 -20.22
C SER A 371 -36.84 -25.61 -21.39
N VAL A 372 -35.75 -26.28 -21.77
CA VAL A 372 -35.76 -27.31 -22.83
C VAL A 372 -36.56 -28.53 -22.40
N GLU A 373 -36.44 -28.98 -21.14
CA GLU A 373 -37.23 -30.08 -20.57
C GLU A 373 -38.73 -29.78 -20.61
N LEU A 374 -39.11 -28.55 -20.22
CA LEU A 374 -40.48 -28.07 -20.24
C LEU A 374 -41.02 -27.99 -21.67
N GLN A 375 -40.20 -27.52 -22.61
CA GLN A 375 -40.57 -27.47 -24.03
C GLN A 375 -40.81 -28.88 -24.59
N ARG A 376 -39.93 -29.84 -24.31
CA ARG A 376 -40.14 -31.25 -24.70
C ARG A 376 -41.43 -31.82 -24.12
N SER A 377 -41.73 -31.53 -22.85
CA SER A 377 -42.97 -31.97 -22.21
C SER A 377 -44.21 -31.37 -22.87
N ASN A 378 -44.15 -30.08 -23.21
CA ASN A 378 -45.22 -29.41 -23.98
C ASN A 378 -45.37 -29.98 -25.38
N ASP A 379 -44.29 -30.31 -26.08
CA ASP A 379 -44.34 -30.92 -27.41
C ASP A 379 -44.98 -32.31 -27.37
N VAL A 380 -44.65 -33.12 -26.35
CA VAL A 380 -45.32 -34.42 -26.11
C VAL A 380 -46.80 -34.23 -25.83
N LEU A 381 -47.16 -33.27 -24.98
CA LEU A 381 -48.57 -32.97 -24.67
C LEU A 381 -49.33 -32.46 -25.90
N ASN A 382 -48.69 -31.62 -26.72
CA ASN A 382 -49.26 -31.14 -27.97
C ASN A 382 -49.49 -32.29 -28.95
N ASN A 383 -48.54 -33.21 -29.07
CA ASN A 383 -48.70 -34.42 -29.89
C ASN A 383 -49.86 -35.30 -29.38
N TYR A 384 -49.99 -35.45 -28.07
CA TYR A 384 -51.13 -36.17 -27.50
C TYR A 384 -52.46 -35.46 -27.80
N CYS A 385 -52.51 -34.14 -27.65
CA CYS A 385 -53.68 -33.33 -27.98
C CYS A 385 -54.04 -33.39 -29.48
N THR A 386 -53.06 -33.41 -30.39
CA THR A 386 -53.32 -33.53 -31.82
C THR A 386 -53.80 -34.93 -32.19
N GLU A 387 -53.24 -35.99 -31.59
CA GLU A 387 -53.77 -37.35 -31.74
C GLU A 387 -55.21 -37.47 -31.24
N LEU A 388 -55.52 -36.88 -30.09
CA LEU A 388 -56.87 -36.90 -29.52
C LEU A 388 -57.86 -36.13 -30.40
N LYS A 389 -57.45 -34.97 -30.92
CA LYS A 389 -58.23 -34.20 -31.90
C LYS A 389 -58.48 -35.01 -33.17
N LYS A 390 -57.46 -35.73 -33.68
CA LYS A 390 -57.62 -36.59 -34.86
C LYS A 390 -58.62 -37.72 -34.60
N LYS A 391 -58.47 -38.44 -33.48
CA LYS A 391 -59.43 -39.48 -33.07
C LYS A 391 -60.85 -38.94 -32.93
N LEU A 392 -61.01 -37.73 -32.38
CA LEU A 392 -62.31 -37.09 -32.25
C LEU A 392 -62.90 -36.68 -33.61
N SER A 393 -62.06 -36.22 -34.54
CA SER A 393 -62.45 -35.94 -35.93
C SER A 393 -62.88 -37.21 -36.65
N ASP A 394 -62.11 -38.29 -36.53
CA ASP A 394 -62.40 -39.59 -37.15
C ASP A 394 -63.75 -40.14 -36.64
N LEU A 395 -63.98 -40.10 -35.32
CA LEU A 395 -65.26 -40.47 -34.70
C LEU A 395 -66.41 -39.57 -35.17
N HIS A 396 -66.17 -38.27 -35.33
CA HIS A 396 -67.18 -37.34 -35.83
C HIS A 396 -67.54 -37.61 -37.30
N GLU A 397 -66.56 -37.92 -38.14
CA GLU A 397 -66.78 -38.34 -39.53
C GLU A 397 -67.53 -39.67 -39.61
N GLU A 398 -67.23 -40.63 -38.74
CA GLU A 398 -67.96 -41.89 -38.65
C GLU A 398 -69.41 -41.67 -38.20
N LEU A 399 -69.64 -40.85 -37.18
CA LEU A 399 -70.99 -40.45 -36.75
C LEU A 399 -71.76 -39.77 -37.89
N ASN A 400 -71.12 -38.87 -38.64
CA ASN A 400 -71.75 -38.22 -39.80
C ASN A 400 -72.08 -39.22 -40.91
N ARG A 401 -71.19 -40.18 -41.20
CA ARG A 401 -71.45 -41.27 -42.16
C ARG A 401 -72.64 -42.11 -41.73
N MET A 402 -72.72 -42.48 -40.46
CA MET A 402 -73.86 -43.23 -39.91
C MET A 402 -75.15 -42.41 -39.94
N SER A 403 -75.07 -41.11 -39.66
CA SER A 403 -76.21 -40.18 -39.75
C SER A 403 -76.74 -40.06 -41.17
N ILE A 404 -75.86 -39.88 -42.17
CA ILE A 404 -76.24 -39.84 -43.60
C ILE A 404 -76.88 -41.16 -44.01
N ARG A 405 -76.27 -42.30 -43.65
CA ARG A 405 -76.83 -43.63 -43.96
C ARG A 405 -78.20 -43.85 -43.32
N ASN A 406 -78.39 -43.37 -42.09
CA ASN A 406 -79.69 -43.44 -41.42
C ASN A 406 -80.72 -42.53 -42.08
N GLU A 407 -80.31 -41.35 -42.58
CA GLU A 407 -81.16 -40.45 -43.36
C GLU A 407 -81.57 -41.08 -44.70
N GLU A 408 -80.65 -41.77 -45.39
CA GLU A 408 -80.93 -42.54 -46.61
C GLU A 408 -81.90 -43.69 -46.38
N LEU A 409 -81.64 -44.53 -45.36
CA LEU A 409 -82.56 -45.61 -44.97
C LEU A 409 -83.95 -45.07 -44.58
N SER A 410 -84.00 -43.91 -43.92
CA SER A 410 -85.27 -43.27 -43.58
C SER A 410 -86.02 -42.78 -44.81
N ARG A 411 -85.31 -42.27 -45.84
CA ARG A 411 -85.90 -41.89 -47.13
C ARG A 411 -86.38 -43.12 -47.92
N GLU A 412 -85.61 -44.22 -47.91
CA GLU A 412 -86.01 -45.48 -48.53
C GLU A 412 -87.28 -46.06 -47.88
N LEU A 413 -87.35 -46.02 -46.54
CA LEU A 413 -88.54 -46.46 -45.80
C LEU A 413 -89.75 -45.59 -46.14
N LEU A 414 -89.58 -44.27 -46.25
CA LEU A 414 -90.66 -43.37 -46.69
C LEU A 414 -91.09 -43.68 -48.13
N HIS A 415 -90.15 -43.93 -49.05
CA HIS A 415 -90.48 -44.31 -50.42
C HIS A 415 -91.26 -45.63 -50.48
N GLN A 416 -90.79 -46.67 -49.78
CA GLN A 416 -91.49 -47.96 -49.71
C GLN A 416 -92.88 -47.84 -49.09
N THR A 417 -93.04 -47.05 -48.02
CA THR A 417 -94.35 -46.83 -47.40
C THR A 417 -95.29 -46.02 -48.30
N ALA A 418 -94.78 -45.06 -49.06
CA ALA A 418 -95.54 -44.33 -50.07
C ALA A 418 -95.94 -45.22 -51.27
N GLU A 419 -95.06 -46.11 -51.72
CA GLU A 419 -95.39 -47.12 -52.75
C GLU A 419 -96.43 -48.12 -52.24
N GLN A 420 -96.31 -48.61 -51.00
CA GLN A 420 -97.34 -49.44 -50.39
C GLN A 420 -98.69 -48.70 -50.30
N LYS A 421 -98.68 -47.40 -49.98
CA LYS A 421 -99.88 -46.54 -50.01
C LYS A 421 -100.46 -46.42 -51.43
N SER A 422 -99.63 -46.30 -52.47
CA SER A 422 -100.12 -46.21 -53.86
C SER A 422 -100.73 -47.52 -54.36
N VAL A 423 -100.13 -48.66 -54.02
CA VAL A 423 -100.67 -50.00 -54.32
C VAL A 423 -101.98 -50.23 -53.56
N LEU A 424 -102.04 -49.87 -52.27
CA LEU A 424 -103.26 -49.99 -51.47
C LEU A 424 -104.37 -49.04 -51.92
N THR A 425 -104.06 -47.82 -52.37
CA THR A 425 -105.09 -46.92 -52.95
C THR A 425 -105.61 -47.44 -54.28
N PHE A 426 -104.77 -48.09 -55.10
CA PHE A 426 -105.22 -48.81 -56.29
C PHE A 426 -106.15 -49.99 -55.95
N LEU A 427 -105.82 -50.79 -54.93
CA LEU A 427 -106.66 -51.91 -54.47
C LEU A 427 -107.97 -51.42 -53.81
N ALA A 428 -107.92 -50.36 -53.00
CA ALA A 428 -109.08 -49.75 -52.34
C ALA A 428 -110.05 -49.07 -53.32
N ASN A 429 -109.60 -48.67 -54.51
CA ASN A 429 -110.49 -48.20 -55.58
C ASN A 429 -111.29 -49.32 -56.25
N LYS A 430 -110.95 -50.60 -56.02
CA LYS A 430 -111.72 -51.76 -56.50
C LYS A 430 -112.65 -52.38 -55.45
N ASN A 431 -112.42 -52.14 -54.14
CA ASN A 431 -113.23 -52.69 -53.04
C ASN A 431 -113.66 -51.59 -52.04
N THR A 432 -114.96 -51.40 -51.85
CA THR A 432 -115.54 -50.35 -50.98
C THR A 432 -115.28 -50.56 -49.48
N GLU A 433 -115.04 -51.80 -49.02
CA GLU A 433 -114.74 -52.09 -47.62
C GLU A 433 -113.32 -51.67 -47.17
N MET A 434 -112.34 -51.58 -48.10
CA MET A 434 -110.97 -51.17 -47.75
C MET A 434 -110.82 -49.65 -47.57
N LYS A 435 -111.73 -48.84 -48.10
CA LYS A 435 -111.69 -47.37 -48.00
C LYS A 435 -111.92 -46.83 -46.59
N THR A 436 -112.67 -47.55 -45.74
CA THR A 436 -113.18 -46.98 -44.48
C THR A 436 -112.36 -47.34 -43.24
N LYS A 437 -111.49 -48.37 -43.29
CA LYS A 437 -110.72 -48.83 -42.11
C LYS A 437 -109.20 -48.87 -42.28
N GLU A 438 -108.68 -49.29 -43.43
CA GLU A 438 -107.22 -49.48 -43.59
C GLU A 438 -106.49 -48.22 -44.07
N LEU A 439 -107.08 -47.49 -45.03
CA LEU A 439 -106.49 -46.24 -45.57
C LEU A 439 -106.14 -45.19 -44.48
N PRO A 440 -107.03 -44.86 -43.53
CA PRO A 440 -106.75 -43.85 -42.50
C PRO A 440 -105.70 -44.29 -41.48
N ARG A 441 -105.48 -45.61 -41.33
CA ARG A 441 -104.48 -46.17 -40.42
C ARG A 441 -103.07 -46.03 -41.00
N PHE A 442 -102.93 -46.25 -42.31
CA PHE A 442 -101.68 -46.01 -43.03
C PHE A 442 -101.34 -44.52 -43.14
N GLU A 443 -102.35 -43.65 -43.25
CA GLU A 443 -102.15 -42.21 -43.27
C GLU A 443 -101.57 -41.68 -41.94
N LYS A 444 -102.05 -42.21 -40.81
CA LYS A 444 -101.48 -41.93 -39.48
C LYS A 444 -100.07 -42.48 -39.29
N GLU A 445 -99.77 -43.65 -39.85
CA GLU A 445 -98.41 -44.21 -39.83
C GLU A 445 -97.45 -43.37 -40.70
N LEU A 446 -97.90 -42.89 -41.86
CA LEU A 446 -97.14 -41.99 -42.73
C LEU A 446 -96.85 -40.65 -42.04
N ASP A 447 -97.85 -40.03 -41.42
CA ASP A 447 -97.68 -38.79 -40.63
C ASP A 447 -96.71 -39.01 -39.46
N ARG A 448 -96.73 -40.18 -38.82
CA ARG A 448 -95.83 -40.51 -37.72
C ARG A 448 -94.38 -40.66 -38.19
N VAL A 449 -94.16 -41.27 -39.36
CA VAL A 449 -92.83 -41.40 -39.99
C VAL A 449 -92.32 -40.02 -40.44
N GLU A 450 -93.19 -39.18 -40.98
CA GLU A 450 -92.85 -37.80 -41.40
C GLU A 450 -92.48 -36.90 -40.21
N VAL A 451 -93.20 -37.02 -39.09
CA VAL A 451 -92.87 -36.31 -37.83
C VAL A 451 -91.53 -36.80 -37.25
N MET A 452 -91.24 -38.11 -37.28
CA MET A 452 -89.93 -38.62 -36.85
C MET A 452 -88.78 -38.09 -37.73
N LEU A 453 -88.96 -38.04 -39.05
CA LEU A 453 -88.01 -37.42 -39.97
C LEU A 453 -87.82 -35.92 -39.70
N GLY A 454 -88.91 -35.20 -39.43
CA GLY A 454 -88.86 -33.78 -39.04
C GLY A 454 -88.04 -33.52 -37.78
N THR A 455 -88.11 -34.40 -36.77
CA THR A 455 -87.32 -34.26 -35.53
C THR A 455 -85.82 -34.48 -35.73
N THR A 456 -85.40 -35.33 -36.68
CA THR A 456 -83.97 -35.52 -36.99
C THR A 456 -83.31 -34.30 -37.65
N ALA A 457 -84.07 -33.51 -38.41
CA ALA A 457 -83.60 -32.25 -39.01
C ALA A 457 -83.36 -31.15 -37.96
N TYR A 458 -84.11 -31.15 -36.85
CA TYR A 458 -83.92 -30.18 -35.76
C TYR A 458 -82.62 -30.41 -34.97
N HIS A 459 -82.11 -31.63 -34.87
CA HIS A 459 -80.82 -31.89 -34.23
C HIS A 459 -79.61 -31.46 -35.08
N LYS A 460 -79.77 -31.32 -36.41
CA LYS A 460 -78.73 -30.85 -37.35
C LYS A 460 -78.44 -29.33 -37.21
N LYS A 461 -79.38 -28.54 -36.68
CA LYS A 461 -79.21 -27.08 -36.47
C LYS A 461 -78.46 -26.73 -35.18
N ASN A 462 -78.52 -27.57 -34.14
CA ASN A 462 -77.84 -27.30 -32.86
C ASN A 462 -76.39 -27.82 -32.80
N ALA A 463 -75.95 -28.66 -33.74
CA ALA A 463 -74.56 -29.13 -33.81
C ALA A 463 -73.59 -28.15 -34.51
N LYS A 464 -74.10 -27.02 -35.04
CA LYS A 464 -73.31 -26.01 -35.79
C LYS A 464 -73.02 -24.73 -35.00
N ILE A 465 -73.25 -24.76 -33.68
CA ILE A 465 -72.86 -23.70 -32.73
C ILE A 465 -71.78 -24.29 -31.82
N ASN A 466 -70.55 -24.33 -32.32
CA ASN A 466 -69.28 -24.21 -31.59
C ASN A 466 -68.10 -24.58 -32.51
N SER A 467 -67.96 -23.82 -33.60
CA SER A 467 -66.69 -23.73 -34.34
C SER A 467 -66.48 -22.27 -34.76
N THR A 468 -65.97 -21.50 -33.80
CA THR A 468 -65.06 -20.33 -33.90
C THR A 468 -65.36 -19.18 -34.88
N PRO A 469 -65.12 -17.94 -34.41
CA PRO A 469 -64.05 -17.18 -35.06
C PRO A 469 -63.08 -16.53 -34.06
N GLU A 470 -61.79 -16.77 -34.27
CA GLU A 470 -60.76 -15.75 -34.06
C GLU A 470 -61.21 -14.51 -34.87
N THR A 471 -61.25 -13.28 -34.37
CA THR A 471 -60.07 -12.48 -34.04
C THR A 471 -60.54 -11.15 -33.42
N SER A 472 -59.97 -10.77 -32.28
CA SER A 472 -59.78 -9.35 -31.95
C SER A 472 -58.40 -9.16 -31.33
N GLY A 473 -57.46 -8.78 -32.20
CA GLY A 473 -56.28 -7.98 -31.87
C GLY A 473 -55.17 -8.65 -31.08
N TYR A 474 -54.19 -9.24 -31.78
CA TYR A 474 -52.85 -8.65 -31.89
C TYR A 474 -52.21 -9.09 -33.22
N LYS A 475 -52.23 -8.13 -34.15
CA LYS A 475 -51.57 -8.04 -35.46
C LYS A 475 -50.48 -9.09 -35.75
N THR A 476 -50.77 -9.99 -36.68
CA THR A 476 -49.75 -10.52 -37.60
C THR A 476 -49.44 -9.46 -38.65
N ASN A 477 -48.33 -8.74 -38.47
CA ASN A 477 -47.65 -8.08 -39.57
C ASN A 477 -46.74 -9.11 -40.24
N THR A 478 -47.21 -9.73 -41.31
CA THR A 478 -46.33 -10.15 -42.41
C THR A 478 -45.93 -8.89 -43.17
N PHE A 479 -45.05 -8.10 -42.57
CA PHE A 479 -44.26 -7.07 -43.24
C PHE A 479 -42.80 -7.27 -42.82
N ASN A 480 -41.98 -7.63 -43.79
CA ASN A 480 -40.52 -7.67 -43.74
C ASN A 480 -39.88 -8.63 -42.72
N THR A 481 -39.75 -9.87 -43.17
CA THR A 481 -38.71 -10.86 -42.80
C THR A 481 -37.25 -10.39 -43.03
N ASN A 482 -36.99 -9.08 -43.16
CA ASN A 482 -35.66 -8.50 -43.38
C ASN A 482 -35.20 -7.49 -42.30
N THR A 483 -36.02 -7.20 -41.28
CA THR A 483 -35.69 -6.21 -40.24
C THR A 483 -35.47 -6.81 -38.84
N GLU A 484 -36.09 -7.95 -38.50
CA GLU A 484 -35.87 -8.59 -37.18
C GLU A 484 -34.62 -9.47 -37.14
N SER A 485 -34.23 -10.08 -38.26
CA SER A 485 -32.94 -10.77 -38.36
C SER A 485 -31.75 -9.81 -38.28
N LYS A 486 -31.94 -8.49 -38.43
CA LYS A 486 -30.89 -7.47 -38.23
C LYS A 486 -30.81 -6.98 -36.79
N ASN A 487 -31.89 -6.96 -36.01
CA ASN A 487 -31.85 -6.57 -34.60
C ASN A 487 -31.57 -7.73 -33.65
N GLN A 488 -32.01 -8.95 -33.96
CA GLN A 488 -31.54 -10.14 -33.25
C GLN A 488 -30.10 -10.48 -33.64
N ARG A 489 -29.70 -10.46 -34.94
CA ARG A 489 -28.27 -10.56 -35.26
C ARG A 489 -27.46 -9.37 -34.77
N SER A 490 -27.95 -8.13 -34.64
CA SER A 490 -27.12 -7.04 -34.10
C SER A 490 -26.97 -7.09 -32.59
N SER A 491 -27.99 -7.56 -31.86
CA SER A 491 -27.90 -7.78 -30.41
C SER A 491 -27.09 -9.03 -30.11
N GLU A 492 -27.33 -10.14 -30.80
CA GLU A 492 -26.57 -11.39 -30.69
C GLU A 492 -25.13 -11.20 -31.20
N ASN A 493 -24.89 -10.46 -32.30
CA ASN A 493 -23.53 -10.06 -32.73
C ASN A 493 -22.88 -9.03 -31.81
N LYS A 494 -23.66 -8.23 -31.06
CA LYS A 494 -23.12 -7.37 -29.99
C LYS A 494 -22.75 -8.20 -28.77
N TRP A 495 -23.56 -9.19 -28.39
CA TRP A 495 -23.31 -10.09 -27.25
C TRP A 495 -22.17 -11.06 -27.54
N THR A 496 -22.07 -11.57 -28.77
CA THR A 496 -20.91 -12.36 -29.22
C THR A 496 -19.69 -11.48 -29.38
N ASN A 497 -19.76 -10.27 -29.98
CA ASN A 497 -18.62 -9.34 -29.95
C ASN A 497 -18.18 -8.97 -28.54
N LEU A 498 -19.11 -8.77 -27.59
CA LEU A 498 -18.78 -8.42 -26.21
C LEU A 498 -18.17 -9.62 -25.46
N LYS A 499 -18.66 -10.84 -25.73
CA LYS A 499 -18.04 -12.09 -25.25
C LYS A 499 -16.66 -12.26 -25.87
N ASP A 500 -16.52 -12.15 -27.18
CA ASP A 500 -15.27 -12.29 -27.91
C ASP A 500 -14.26 -11.24 -27.48
N LYS A 501 -14.68 -9.98 -27.26
CA LYS A 501 -13.83 -8.91 -26.74
C LYS A 501 -13.42 -9.13 -25.28
N LYS A 502 -14.29 -9.71 -24.45
CA LYS A 502 -13.95 -10.14 -23.07
C LYS A 502 -13.03 -11.37 -23.05
N ILE A 503 -13.22 -12.32 -23.97
CA ILE A 503 -12.37 -13.50 -24.15
C ILE A 503 -10.99 -13.06 -24.65
N LEU A 504 -10.93 -12.10 -25.58
CA LEU A 504 -9.68 -11.53 -26.09
C LEU A 504 -8.95 -10.74 -24.99
N GLN A 505 -9.67 -9.95 -24.19
CA GLN A 505 -9.09 -9.29 -23.00
C GLN A 505 -8.61 -10.29 -21.94
N TYR A 506 -9.33 -11.40 -21.75
CA TYR A 506 -8.92 -12.47 -20.85
C TYR A 506 -7.65 -13.16 -21.38
N ALA A 507 -7.60 -13.46 -22.68
CA ALA A 507 -6.42 -14.02 -23.34
C ALA A 507 -5.22 -13.07 -23.29
N GLU A 508 -5.41 -11.77 -23.51
CA GLU A 508 -4.36 -10.75 -23.38
C GLU A 508 -3.84 -10.66 -21.93
N LYS A 509 -4.74 -10.66 -20.94
CA LYS A 509 -4.35 -10.68 -19.52
C LYS A 509 -3.62 -11.97 -19.16
N GLN A 510 -4.04 -13.11 -19.71
CA GLN A 510 -3.39 -14.40 -19.48
C GLN A 510 -2.00 -14.47 -20.11
N VAL A 511 -1.83 -13.91 -21.32
CA VAL A 511 -0.52 -13.79 -21.98
C VAL A 511 0.39 -12.86 -21.18
N LYS A 512 -0.11 -11.71 -20.69
CA LYS A 512 0.64 -10.81 -19.80
C LYS A 512 1.05 -11.51 -18.50
N LEU A 513 0.14 -12.28 -17.90
CA LEU A 513 0.44 -13.06 -16.69
C LEU A 513 1.53 -14.10 -16.95
N ASN A 514 1.45 -14.85 -18.05
CA ASN A 514 2.48 -15.82 -18.42
C ASN A 514 3.84 -15.16 -18.69
N LEU A 515 3.86 -13.96 -19.27
CA LEU A 515 5.09 -13.20 -19.49
C LEU A 515 5.71 -12.76 -18.16
N ILE A 516 4.91 -12.21 -17.25
CA ILE A 516 5.33 -11.78 -15.91
C ILE A 516 5.81 -12.99 -15.08
N MET A 517 5.13 -14.12 -15.17
CA MET A 517 5.56 -15.36 -14.50
C MET A 517 6.91 -15.83 -15.02
N LYS A 518 7.15 -15.76 -16.33
CA LYS A 518 8.43 -16.13 -16.94
C LYS A 518 9.55 -15.16 -16.54
N GLU A 519 9.26 -13.85 -16.47
CA GLU A 519 10.19 -12.84 -15.96
C GLU A 519 10.53 -13.08 -14.48
N ARG A 520 9.53 -13.40 -13.64
CA ARG A 520 9.73 -13.76 -12.24
C ARG A 520 10.66 -14.97 -12.11
N ASP A 521 10.40 -16.03 -12.87
CA ASP A 521 11.21 -17.25 -12.80
C ASP A 521 12.65 -16.98 -13.25
N GLN A 522 12.84 -16.12 -14.25
CA GLN A 522 14.15 -15.68 -14.71
C GLN A 522 14.88 -14.86 -13.64
N LEU A 523 14.21 -13.89 -13.01
CA LEU A 523 14.76 -13.12 -11.89
C LEU A 523 15.10 -14.02 -10.69
N GLN A 524 14.30 -15.04 -10.42
CA GLN A 524 14.55 -16.00 -9.35
C GLN A 524 15.77 -16.89 -9.65
N ILE A 525 15.97 -17.28 -10.90
CA ILE A 525 17.18 -17.98 -11.35
C ILE A 525 18.41 -17.07 -11.23
N GLU A 526 18.30 -15.80 -11.60
CA GLU A 526 19.40 -14.82 -11.42
C GLU A 526 19.74 -14.61 -9.96
N LEU A 527 18.74 -14.44 -9.09
CA LEU A 527 18.92 -14.28 -7.64
C LEU A 527 19.57 -15.51 -7.00
N THR A 528 19.15 -16.72 -7.39
CA THR A 528 19.80 -17.95 -6.88
C THR A 528 21.24 -18.06 -7.38
N ASN A 529 21.53 -17.63 -8.61
CA ASN A 529 22.88 -17.60 -9.15
C ASN A 529 23.78 -16.56 -8.45
N THR A 530 23.28 -15.37 -8.13
CA THR A 530 24.04 -14.35 -7.37
C THR A 530 24.27 -14.81 -5.94
N ASN A 531 23.26 -15.40 -5.27
CA ASN A 531 23.41 -15.97 -3.93
C ASN A 531 24.44 -17.10 -3.89
N ARG A 532 24.48 -17.99 -4.90
CA ARG A 532 25.53 -19.02 -5.00
C ARG A 532 26.91 -18.42 -5.20
N LYS A 533 27.05 -17.35 -6.00
CA LYS A 533 28.32 -16.63 -6.17
C LYS A 533 28.79 -15.99 -4.85
N LEU A 534 27.87 -15.38 -4.10
CA LEU A 534 28.15 -14.79 -2.79
C LEU A 534 28.55 -15.85 -1.76
N ALA A 535 27.86 -16.99 -1.71
CA ALA A 535 28.20 -18.10 -0.81
C ALA A 535 29.63 -18.63 -1.08
N ARG A 536 29.97 -18.88 -2.36
CA ARG A 536 31.33 -19.30 -2.76
C ARG A 536 32.39 -18.27 -2.39
N PHE A 537 32.07 -16.98 -2.51
CA PHE A 537 32.95 -15.90 -2.06
C PHE A 537 33.16 -15.98 -0.55
N LEU A 538 32.09 -16.02 0.26
CA LEU A 538 32.19 -16.09 1.72
C LEU A 538 32.96 -17.32 2.20
N ASP A 539 32.76 -18.48 1.58
CA ASP A 539 33.52 -19.69 1.90
C ASP A 539 35.01 -19.55 1.59
N HIS A 540 35.37 -18.92 0.47
CA HIS A 540 36.76 -18.62 0.14
C HIS A 540 37.40 -17.67 1.16
N PHE A 541 36.69 -16.61 1.58
CA PHE A 541 37.16 -15.69 2.62
C PHE A 541 37.33 -16.37 3.97
N LYS A 542 36.36 -17.21 4.35
CA LYS A 542 36.41 -17.98 5.59
C LYS A 542 37.60 -18.95 5.60
N ALA A 543 37.81 -19.69 4.51
CA ALA A 543 38.95 -20.60 4.39
C ALA A 543 40.29 -19.85 4.50
N ARG A 544 40.39 -18.67 3.87
CA ARG A 544 41.59 -17.82 3.93
C ARG A 544 41.84 -17.26 5.33
N LEU A 545 40.80 -16.81 6.02
CA LEU A 545 40.89 -16.35 7.41
C LEU A 545 41.32 -17.48 8.35
N ILE A 546 40.77 -18.69 8.19
CA ILE A 546 41.17 -19.85 8.98
C ILE A 546 42.64 -20.21 8.72
N TYR A 547 43.08 -20.21 7.45
CA TYR A 547 44.49 -20.40 7.11
C TYR A 547 45.35 -19.35 7.82
N HIS A 548 44.90 -18.08 7.82
CA HIS A 548 45.70 -17.02 8.38
C HIS A 548 45.79 -17.04 9.90
N ILE A 549 44.67 -17.31 10.57
CA ILE A 549 44.57 -17.44 12.02
C ILE A 549 45.44 -18.62 12.47
N ASN A 550 45.31 -19.79 11.83
CA ASN A 550 46.12 -20.96 12.18
C ASN A 550 47.62 -20.73 11.99
N GLY A 551 48.02 -19.98 10.96
CA GLY A 551 49.42 -19.59 10.73
C GLY A 551 49.96 -18.69 11.85
N ILE A 552 49.20 -17.69 12.26
CA ILE A 552 49.57 -16.76 13.35
C ILE A 552 49.60 -17.52 14.69
N THR A 553 48.59 -18.34 14.98
CA THR A 553 48.52 -19.11 16.23
C THR A 553 49.74 -20.01 16.40
N ARG A 554 50.16 -20.75 15.36
CA ARG A 554 51.36 -21.61 15.42
C ARG A 554 52.65 -20.82 15.70
N LEU A 555 52.80 -19.64 15.10
CA LEU A 555 53.97 -18.79 15.28
C LEU A 555 53.96 -18.10 16.66
N VAL A 556 52.80 -17.70 17.15
CA VAL A 556 52.63 -17.11 18.50
C VAL A 556 52.79 -18.15 19.60
N ASP A 557 52.40 -19.41 19.36
CA ASP A 557 52.66 -20.49 20.32
C ASP A 557 54.15 -20.86 20.36
N ALA A 558 54.87 -20.74 19.24
CA ALA A 558 56.33 -20.89 19.22
C ALA A 558 57.06 -19.78 20.01
N THR A 559 56.55 -18.54 19.98
CA THR A 559 57.13 -17.41 20.74
C THR A 559 56.85 -17.46 22.25
N LYS A 560 55.94 -18.33 22.71
CA LYS A 560 55.69 -18.59 24.14
C LYS A 560 56.59 -19.68 24.73
N SER A 561 57.43 -20.34 23.94
CA SER A 561 58.35 -21.37 24.44
C SER A 561 59.50 -20.77 25.26
N ASN A 562 60.06 -21.53 26.20
CA ASN A 562 61.14 -21.07 27.08
C ASN A 562 62.51 -20.97 26.39
N ASP A 563 62.64 -21.48 25.15
CA ASP A 563 63.89 -21.51 24.39
C ASP A 563 64.10 -20.24 23.56
N LYS A 564 65.16 -19.48 23.87
CA LYS A 564 65.48 -18.21 23.20
C LYS A 564 65.65 -18.33 21.68
N LEU A 565 66.16 -19.46 21.20
CA LEU A 565 66.34 -19.74 19.76
C LEU A 565 64.98 -19.87 19.05
N ILE A 566 64.05 -20.63 19.64
CA ILE A 566 62.69 -20.85 19.12
C ILE A 566 61.89 -19.54 19.13
N VAL A 567 62.05 -18.71 20.16
CA VAL A 567 61.43 -17.38 20.23
C VAL A 567 61.94 -16.45 19.12
N SER A 568 63.25 -16.44 18.85
CA SER A 568 63.83 -15.61 17.78
C SER A 568 63.39 -16.06 16.38
N GLU A 569 63.28 -17.37 16.16
CA GLU A 569 62.84 -17.97 14.90
C GLU A 569 61.32 -17.80 14.69
N GLY A 570 60.54 -17.84 15.78
CA GLY A 570 59.11 -17.52 15.78
C GLY A 570 58.82 -16.04 15.46
N LEU A 571 59.60 -15.11 16.01
CA LEU A 571 59.50 -13.67 15.69
C LEU A 571 59.87 -13.37 14.23
N TYR A 572 60.95 -13.97 13.72
CA TYR A 572 61.34 -13.86 12.32
C TYR A 572 60.28 -14.48 11.38
N GLY A 573 59.73 -15.64 11.76
CA GLY A 573 58.62 -16.28 11.07
C GLY A 573 57.37 -15.41 11.04
N LEU A 574 57.04 -14.73 12.13
CA LEU A 574 55.91 -13.80 12.23
C LEU A 574 56.09 -12.59 11.30
N GLU A 575 57.28 -12.01 11.27
CA GLU A 575 57.59 -10.87 10.38
C GLU A 575 57.47 -11.25 8.90
N LYS A 576 58.03 -12.40 8.51
CA LYS A 576 57.91 -12.95 7.15
C LYS A 576 56.46 -13.24 6.78
N TYR A 577 55.68 -13.72 7.75
CA TYR A 577 54.27 -14.01 7.58
C TYR A 577 53.41 -12.76 7.42
N ILE A 578 53.68 -11.69 8.20
CA ILE A 578 53.01 -10.39 8.05
C ILE A 578 53.29 -9.81 6.65
N LYS A 579 54.54 -9.90 6.17
CA LYS A 579 54.90 -9.48 4.79
C LYS A 579 54.14 -10.28 3.73
N HIS A 580 54.01 -11.60 3.91
CA HIS A 580 53.20 -12.44 3.03
C HIS A 580 51.71 -12.05 3.07
N LEU A 581 51.15 -11.78 4.25
CA LEU A 581 49.76 -11.36 4.41
C LEU A 581 49.48 -10.02 3.71
N ILE A 582 50.37 -9.04 3.84
CA ILE A 582 50.27 -7.76 3.15
C ILE A 582 50.32 -7.94 1.62
N ALA A 583 51.24 -8.78 1.13
CA ALA A 583 51.35 -9.08 -0.31
C ALA A 583 50.10 -9.77 -0.85
N ASP A 584 49.56 -10.74 -0.09
CA ASP A 584 48.36 -11.47 -0.44
C ASP A 584 47.11 -10.56 -0.45
N MET A 585 47.01 -9.68 0.54
CA MET A 585 45.94 -8.68 0.64
C MET A 585 46.00 -7.70 -0.56
N ASN A 586 47.19 -7.22 -0.92
CA ASN A 586 47.38 -6.34 -2.09
C ASN A 586 47.03 -7.04 -3.41
N ALA A 587 47.39 -8.32 -3.58
CA ALA A 587 47.01 -9.10 -4.75
C ALA A 587 45.48 -9.26 -4.84
N THR A 588 44.82 -9.47 -3.71
CA THR A 588 43.37 -9.61 -3.63
C THR A 588 42.64 -8.30 -3.96
N TYR A 589 43.15 -7.16 -3.46
CA TYR A 589 42.64 -5.84 -3.83
C TYR A 589 42.75 -5.59 -5.32
N LYS A 590 43.89 -5.93 -5.94
CA LYS A 590 44.10 -5.77 -7.38
C LYS A 590 43.14 -6.63 -8.22
N ILE A 591 42.84 -7.86 -7.77
CA ILE A 591 41.84 -8.72 -8.42
C ILE A 591 40.43 -8.09 -8.31
N ARG A 592 40.07 -7.58 -7.12
CA ARG A 592 38.77 -6.93 -6.90
C ARG A 592 38.63 -5.66 -7.73
N GLU A 593 39.68 -4.84 -7.81
CA GLU A 593 39.71 -3.65 -8.65
C GLU A 593 39.49 -4.01 -10.12
N ASN A 594 40.20 -5.01 -10.64
CA ASN A 594 39.99 -5.51 -12.00
C ASN A 594 38.56 -6.02 -12.25
N GLN A 595 37.97 -6.70 -11.26
CA GLN A 595 36.57 -7.15 -11.34
C GLN A 595 35.60 -5.96 -11.39
N LEU A 596 35.79 -4.96 -10.53
CA LEU A 596 34.98 -3.73 -10.52
C LEU A 596 35.10 -2.98 -11.85
N VAL A 597 36.31 -2.83 -12.37
CA VAL A 597 36.56 -2.21 -13.68
C VAL A 597 35.84 -2.98 -14.80
N ASN A 598 35.87 -4.31 -14.77
CA ASN A 598 35.16 -5.13 -15.76
C ASN A 598 33.63 -5.01 -15.65
N ILE A 599 33.09 -4.96 -14.43
CA ILE A 599 31.66 -4.71 -14.19
C ILE A 599 31.27 -3.34 -14.71
N CYS A 600 32.05 -2.29 -14.40
CA CYS A 600 31.81 -0.94 -14.93
C CYS A 600 31.82 -0.92 -16.46
N ARG A 601 32.77 -1.61 -17.11
CA ARG A 601 32.79 -1.73 -18.58
C ARG A 601 31.57 -2.46 -19.12
N SER A 602 31.16 -3.57 -18.49
CA SER A 602 29.98 -4.35 -18.88
C SER A 602 28.70 -3.53 -18.75
N LEU A 603 28.51 -2.86 -17.61
CA LEU A 603 27.36 -2.00 -17.36
C LEU A 603 27.32 -0.83 -18.34
N ASN A 604 28.47 -0.21 -18.63
CA ASN A 604 28.54 0.86 -19.62
C ASN A 604 28.18 0.34 -21.03
N GLY A 605 28.57 -0.89 -21.37
CA GLY A 605 28.16 -1.57 -22.61
C GLY A 605 26.65 -1.82 -22.70
N GLN A 606 26.04 -2.36 -21.63
CA GLN A 606 24.59 -2.56 -21.55
C GLN A 606 23.82 -1.23 -21.63
N LEU A 607 24.33 -0.21 -20.96
CA LEU A 607 23.76 1.14 -20.98
C LEU A 607 23.87 1.78 -22.36
N HIS A 608 24.95 1.53 -23.11
CA HIS A 608 25.03 1.91 -24.51
C HIS A 608 24.03 1.16 -25.40
N ALA A 609 23.89 -0.16 -25.23
CA ALA A 609 22.95 -0.97 -26.02
C ALA A 609 21.49 -0.56 -25.78
N THR A 610 21.10 -0.29 -24.52
CA THR A 610 19.74 0.18 -24.19
C THR A 610 19.48 1.58 -24.74
N ARG A 611 20.46 2.48 -24.68
CA ARG A 611 20.41 3.80 -25.33
C ARG A 611 20.21 3.68 -26.85
N GLU A 612 20.93 2.78 -27.51
CA GLU A 612 20.73 2.55 -28.95
C GLU A 612 19.35 1.95 -29.29
N ALA A 613 18.86 1.01 -28.48
CA ALA A 613 17.52 0.44 -28.64
C ALA A 613 16.44 1.53 -28.47
N MET A 614 16.54 2.35 -27.43
CA MET A 614 15.66 3.50 -27.19
C MET A 614 15.67 4.46 -28.39
N ARG A 615 16.86 4.78 -28.92
CA ARG A 615 17.00 5.61 -30.13
C ARG A 615 16.27 5.00 -31.33
N LYS A 616 16.42 3.71 -31.59
CA LYS A 616 15.74 3.01 -32.70
C LYS A 616 14.22 3.04 -32.53
N VAL A 617 13.72 2.76 -31.33
CA VAL A 617 12.29 2.79 -31.01
C VAL A 617 11.70 4.18 -31.23
N MET A 618 12.37 5.23 -30.75
CA MET A 618 11.91 6.62 -30.94
C MET A 618 11.88 7.04 -32.41
N ILE A 619 12.87 6.60 -33.21
CA ILE A 619 12.88 6.82 -34.66
C ILE A 619 11.69 6.11 -35.33
N CYS A 620 11.43 4.85 -34.96
CA CYS A 620 10.29 4.08 -35.48
C CYS A 620 8.94 4.72 -35.10
N TYR A 621 8.78 5.15 -33.85
CA TYR A 621 7.60 5.87 -33.37
C TYR A 621 7.36 7.15 -34.21
N THR A 622 8.42 7.94 -34.42
CA THR A 622 8.36 9.17 -35.23
C THR A 622 7.95 8.89 -36.69
N LYS A 623 8.46 7.79 -37.28
CA LYS A 623 8.06 7.37 -38.63
C LYS A 623 6.60 6.94 -38.72
N LEU A 624 6.13 6.15 -37.76
CA LEU A 624 4.73 5.71 -37.72
C LEU A 624 3.78 6.90 -37.54
N ARG A 625 4.14 7.84 -36.66
CA ARG A 625 3.37 9.07 -36.42
C ARG A 625 3.30 9.97 -37.66
N THR A 626 4.42 10.18 -38.36
CA THR A 626 4.42 10.97 -39.62
C THR A 626 3.66 10.29 -40.76
N GLN A 627 3.64 8.95 -40.81
CA GLN A 627 2.81 8.19 -41.75
C GLN A 627 1.31 8.26 -41.42
N ALA A 628 0.95 8.26 -40.13
CA ALA A 628 -0.43 8.37 -39.66
C ALA A 628 -1.04 9.76 -39.91
N ILE A 629 -0.22 10.81 -39.95
CA ILE A 629 -0.63 12.22 -40.17
C ILE A 629 -0.83 12.56 -41.68
N GLN A 630 -0.66 11.59 -42.61
CA GLN A 630 -0.96 11.82 -44.03
C GLN A 630 -2.45 12.15 -44.27
N PRO A 631 -2.80 12.91 -45.34
CA PRO A 631 -4.05 13.69 -45.38
C PRO A 631 -5.37 12.91 -45.45
N ASN A 632 -5.36 11.58 -45.44
CA ASN A 632 -6.55 10.74 -45.66
C ASN A 632 -6.82 9.67 -44.58
N ALA A 633 -6.22 9.73 -43.38
CA ALA A 633 -6.55 8.82 -42.29
C ALA A 633 -7.23 9.56 -41.12
N CYS A 634 -8.51 9.27 -40.87
CA CYS A 634 -9.23 9.71 -39.68
C CYS A 634 -8.65 9.04 -38.43
N ILE A 635 -7.74 9.74 -37.73
CA ILE A 635 -7.27 9.37 -36.39
C ILE A 635 -7.46 10.60 -35.50
N ASN A 636 -8.33 10.48 -34.50
CA ASN A 636 -8.73 11.58 -33.61
C ASN A 636 -7.68 11.98 -32.56
N ASP A 637 -6.64 11.15 -32.35
CA ASP A 637 -5.51 11.50 -31.48
C ASP A 637 -4.25 10.69 -31.87
N PRO A 638 -3.20 11.33 -32.44
CA PRO A 638 -1.94 10.67 -32.80
C PRO A 638 -1.00 10.41 -31.60
N GLY A 639 -1.41 10.74 -30.37
CA GLY A 639 -0.59 10.58 -29.17
C GLY A 639 0.50 11.66 -28.98
N PRO A 640 1.21 11.62 -27.84
CA PRO A 640 2.15 12.66 -27.43
C PRO A 640 3.28 12.82 -28.43
N THR A 641 3.72 14.07 -28.61
CA THR A 641 4.82 14.39 -29.50
C THR A 641 6.12 13.78 -28.98
N PRO A 642 7.06 13.40 -29.88
CA PRO A 642 8.38 12.94 -29.45
C PRO A 642 9.12 13.94 -28.55
N GLN A 643 8.79 15.24 -28.64
CA GLN A 643 9.34 16.29 -27.78
C GLN A 643 8.75 16.24 -26.37
N GLU A 644 7.42 16.10 -26.22
CA GLU A 644 6.78 15.90 -24.90
C GLU A 644 7.30 14.64 -24.19
N LEU A 645 7.58 13.56 -24.92
CA LEU A 645 8.17 12.34 -24.34
C LEU A 645 9.62 12.54 -23.86
N ILE A 646 10.40 13.40 -24.53
CA ILE A 646 11.77 13.75 -24.10
C ILE A 646 11.72 14.70 -22.92
N ASP A 647 10.76 15.62 -22.89
CA ASP A 647 10.54 16.54 -21.78
C ASP A 647 10.06 15.78 -20.54
N GLU A 648 9.12 14.85 -20.62
CA GLU A 648 8.76 14.00 -19.47
C GLU A 648 9.97 13.21 -18.91
N LEU A 649 10.89 12.78 -19.78
CA LEU A 649 12.13 12.09 -19.36
C LEU A 649 13.15 13.04 -18.71
N SER A 650 13.15 14.33 -19.04
CA SER A 650 14.04 15.33 -18.43
C SER A 650 13.58 15.73 -17.02
N TRP A 651 12.27 15.77 -16.78
CA TRP A 651 11.67 16.09 -15.47
C TRP A 651 11.87 15.00 -14.41
N SER A 652 12.23 13.77 -14.82
CA SER A 652 12.55 12.66 -13.91
C SER A 652 13.89 12.82 -13.15
N GLY A 653 14.66 13.89 -13.40
CA GLY A 653 15.82 14.30 -12.59
C GLY A 653 17.03 13.37 -12.59
N ARG A 654 17.02 12.29 -13.39
CA ARG A 654 18.09 11.26 -13.45
C ARG A 654 18.70 11.05 -14.84
N SER A 655 18.38 11.88 -15.83
CA SER A 655 18.79 11.68 -17.22
C SER A 655 20.04 12.48 -17.61
N ASN A 656 20.89 11.88 -18.44
CA ASN A 656 22.14 12.47 -18.93
C ASN A 656 21.80 13.47 -20.05
N GLU A 657 21.94 14.77 -19.81
CA GLU A 657 21.51 15.85 -20.72
C GLU A 657 22.09 15.70 -22.14
N ASP A 658 23.38 15.33 -22.25
CA ASP A 658 24.07 15.09 -23.53
C ASP A 658 23.43 14.00 -24.39
N TYR A 659 22.92 12.93 -23.75
CA TYR A 659 22.27 11.83 -24.46
C TYR A 659 20.90 12.25 -24.99
N LEU A 660 20.11 12.98 -24.18
CA LEU A 660 18.82 13.51 -24.60
C LEU A 660 18.96 14.52 -25.73
N LEU A 661 20.00 15.35 -25.71
CA LEU A 661 20.32 16.29 -26.78
C LEU A 661 20.63 15.56 -28.10
N ASN A 662 21.46 14.52 -28.06
CA ASN A 662 21.81 13.71 -29.24
C ASN A 662 20.60 12.91 -29.78
N LEU A 663 19.77 12.39 -28.87
CA LEU A 663 18.52 11.73 -29.22
C LEU A 663 17.56 12.70 -29.93
N ASN A 664 17.39 13.91 -29.39
CA ASN A 664 16.56 14.95 -29.97
C ASN A 664 17.06 15.39 -31.36
N ALA A 665 18.37 15.66 -31.50
CA ALA A 665 18.99 15.98 -32.79
C ALA A 665 18.75 14.89 -33.85
N SER A 666 18.76 13.63 -33.43
CA SER A 666 18.56 12.48 -34.32
C SER A 666 17.11 12.27 -34.73
N ILE A 667 16.16 12.60 -33.85
CA ILE A 667 14.73 12.61 -34.16
C ILE A 667 14.42 13.76 -35.13
N MET A 668 14.94 14.95 -34.88
CA MET A 668 14.78 16.12 -35.74
C MET A 668 15.39 15.90 -37.14
N ALA A 669 16.52 15.21 -37.23
CA ALA A 669 17.13 14.81 -38.49
C ALA A 669 16.28 13.81 -39.30
N GLU A 670 15.43 12.99 -38.65
CA GLU A 670 14.53 12.08 -39.35
C GLU A 670 13.24 12.78 -39.80
N ILE A 671 12.75 13.76 -39.02
CA ILE A 671 11.58 14.58 -39.37
C ILE A 671 11.86 15.48 -40.58
N THR A 672 13.10 15.95 -40.74
CA THR A 672 13.52 16.87 -41.81
C THR A 672 13.90 16.19 -43.13
N LYS A 673 13.88 14.84 -43.21
CA LYS A 673 14.17 14.13 -44.45
C LYS A 673 13.02 14.29 -45.46
N PRO A 674 13.30 14.72 -46.71
CA PRO A 674 12.27 14.93 -47.71
C PRO A 674 11.59 13.60 -48.07
N VAL A 675 10.25 13.61 -48.07
CA VAL A 675 9.39 12.47 -48.43
C VAL A 675 9.57 12.17 -49.92
N LYS A 676 10.61 11.39 -50.27
CA LYS A 676 10.70 10.77 -51.59
C LYS A 676 9.87 9.49 -51.59
N ASN A 677 8.78 9.55 -52.36
CA ASN A 677 7.94 8.47 -52.88
C ASN A 677 8.40 7.05 -52.52
N ARG A 678 7.55 6.32 -51.79
CA ARG A 678 7.41 4.86 -51.94
C ARG A 678 6.09 4.39 -51.36
N SER A 679 5.07 4.40 -52.21
CA SER A 679 3.96 3.47 -52.11
C SER A 679 4.47 2.03 -52.25
N ARG A 680 3.88 1.13 -51.45
CA ARG A 680 3.91 -0.35 -51.57
C ARG A 680 5.21 -1.05 -51.15
N ARG A 681 5.29 -1.42 -49.87
CA ARG A 681 5.36 -2.83 -49.38
C ARG A 681 5.69 -2.81 -47.89
N LEU A 682 4.76 -3.27 -47.07
CA LEU A 682 5.03 -3.93 -45.79
C LEU A 682 3.84 -4.84 -45.47
N THR A 683 3.70 -5.89 -46.28
CA THR A 683 3.18 -7.17 -45.81
C THR A 683 4.15 -7.70 -44.75
N ARG A 684 3.63 -7.96 -43.54
CA ARG A 684 4.25 -8.75 -42.45
C ARG A 684 5.74 -8.48 -42.20
N MET A 685 6.05 -7.67 -41.19
CA MET A 685 7.28 -7.84 -40.42
C MET A 685 6.91 -8.08 -38.96
N ASN A 686 7.19 -9.30 -38.52
CA ASN A 686 7.04 -9.76 -37.15
C ASN A 686 7.85 -8.88 -36.19
N ILE A 687 7.19 -8.37 -35.15
CA ILE A 687 7.83 -7.69 -34.01
C ILE A 687 8.41 -8.75 -33.02
N SER A 688 8.43 -10.03 -33.38
CA SER A 688 8.79 -11.13 -32.48
C SER A 688 10.27 -11.52 -32.43
N GLU A 689 11.20 -10.80 -33.06
CA GLU A 689 12.63 -11.20 -33.07
C GLU A 689 13.64 -10.16 -32.56
N GLY A 690 13.18 -9.04 -31.97
CA GLY A 690 14.08 -8.00 -31.45
C GLY A 690 14.36 -8.00 -29.95
N ILE A 691 13.68 -8.86 -29.16
CA ILE A 691 13.70 -8.81 -27.68
C ILE A 691 14.36 -10.07 -27.07
N LEU A 692 14.91 -10.95 -27.90
CA LEU A 692 15.74 -12.07 -27.45
C LEU A 692 17.16 -11.87 -27.99
N ASN A 693 17.96 -11.13 -27.22
CA ASN A 693 19.37 -11.42 -26.95
C ASN A 693 19.88 -10.56 -25.79
#